data_AF-A0A812BD16-F1
#
_entry.id   AF-A0A812BD16-F1
#
_cell.length_a   1.000
_cell.length_b   1.000
_cell.length_c   1.000
_cell.angle_alpha   90.00
_cell.angle_beta   90.00
_cell.angle_gamma   90.00
#
_symmetry.space_group_name_H-M   'P 1'
#
loop_
_entity.id
_entity.type
_entity.pdbx_description
1 polymer ?
#
loop_
_entity_poly.entity_id
_entity_poly.type
_entity_poly.pdbx_seq_one_letter_code
_entity_poly.pdbx_strand_id
1 'polypeptide(L)'
;MKLFVCLSNYPILFISIYLSIYLSIYLSIQLTTEGQTDARKQHGHHRTMRNYRMSLMSMRALLASLLVLLSFRHSQIANRKLTDMKFTYPLARRDGSVVDDYHGTKIADPYRWLEDPDSEETKEFVEAQNAVSSPFIEQCEYRQKIQDSSPAEHGGSYYYYHNSGLQNQSVMYVQDSLDGEPRVFLDPNKLSEDGTLAISGTAFSEDGSYFAYGLSQSGSDWITIKFKDCPSGNDLPDTLEHVKFSSMAWTHDNKGMFYNRYPVDGKSDGTETTSNFYHKLYYHVLGTKQSEDVLAVEFLNEPKWKIGAEVSDCGKYLLLSPNEGCDPVNRLFYVELDKLPNGITGKLPYTVLVDNFDAQYEYITNEGTVFTFLTNLNAPKYKVINIDFNKPEQENWQTLIEEDENAVLEWVSCVNKNKLVLCYLKDVKNKMYVHSLETGKLIKEIPLDIGTVIGCSGKKKNKEIFIHFMSFLTPGVIYRVDLSVDDPTPEVYRLIKVSNFDFSQFEIKQIFYPSKDGTKIPMFLVHKKGVVLDGKNPTYLYGYGGFEISIKPTFSVSRLVFLKDLGGLFAVANIRGGGEYGETWHKSGTHSKKQNVFDDFQAAAEYLIAQKYTTPEKLVIHGHSNGGLLIAACINQRPDLYGAAIAQVGVLDMLRFHKFTIGHAWTTDFGCSEVPEHFKFLKEYSPIHNIRIPKGDVQYPSTLLVTADHDDRVVPLHSLKFIAELQHTMKDQEKQTKPLMIKVDTKAGHGSGKPTAKMIQEHTDLYCFIMKTLELTWHDS
;
A
#
# COMPACT_ATOMS: atom_id res chain seq x y z
N MET A 1 -6.26 -32.03 53.54
CA MET A 1 -7.04 -33.00 52.73
C MET A 1 -7.98 -32.25 51.77
N LYS A 2 -7.46 -31.69 50.67
CA LYS A 2 -8.23 -31.10 49.55
C LYS A 2 -7.32 -30.80 48.34
N LEU A 3 -6.47 -31.77 48.00
CA LEU A 3 -5.46 -31.65 46.92
C LEU A 3 -5.22 -33.02 46.25
N PHE A 4 -6.27 -33.82 46.12
CA PHE A 4 -6.22 -35.24 45.73
C PHE A 4 -7.25 -35.64 44.67
N VAL A 5 -7.87 -34.64 44.01
CA VAL A 5 -8.90 -34.82 42.98
C VAL A 5 -8.60 -33.89 41.79
N CYS A 6 -7.45 -34.09 41.15
CA CYS A 6 -7.15 -33.52 39.81
C CYS A 6 -5.93 -34.16 39.09
N LEU A 7 -5.54 -35.40 39.42
CA LEU A 7 -4.31 -36.04 38.91
C LEU A 7 -4.51 -37.42 38.25
N SER A 8 -5.75 -37.78 37.92
CA SER A 8 -6.09 -39.09 37.35
C SER A 8 -5.82 -39.26 35.84
N ASN A 9 -5.49 -38.19 35.11
CA ASN A 9 -5.47 -38.21 33.64
C ASN A 9 -4.07 -38.23 32.97
N TYR A 10 -2.96 -38.14 33.72
CA TYR A 10 -1.61 -38.03 33.15
C TYR A 10 -0.56 -38.98 33.77
N PRO A 11 -0.74 -40.32 33.68
CA PRO A 11 0.24 -41.29 34.20
C PRO A 11 1.62 -41.17 33.55
N ILE A 12 1.70 -40.80 32.27
CA ILE A 12 2.95 -40.68 31.51
C ILE A 12 3.84 -39.55 32.06
N LEU A 13 3.24 -38.41 32.43
CA LEU A 13 3.98 -37.25 32.96
C LEU A 13 4.60 -37.56 34.33
N PHE A 14 3.86 -38.26 35.18
CA PHE A 14 4.34 -38.68 36.50
C PHE A 14 5.53 -39.65 36.41
N ILE A 15 5.48 -40.61 35.47
CA ILE A 15 6.58 -41.55 35.20
C ILE A 15 7.81 -40.82 34.66
N SER A 16 7.64 -39.84 33.75
CA SER A 16 8.74 -39.05 33.20
C SER A 16 9.49 -38.27 34.27
N ILE A 17 8.76 -37.58 35.17
CA ILE A 17 9.34 -36.82 36.28
C ILE A 17 10.07 -37.76 37.26
N TYR A 18 9.47 -38.90 37.61
CA TYR A 18 10.10 -39.88 38.50
C TYR A 18 11.40 -40.45 37.93
N LEU A 19 11.42 -40.82 36.64
CA LEU A 19 12.65 -41.29 35.98
C LEU A 19 13.72 -40.20 35.96
N SER A 20 13.36 -38.95 35.64
CA SER A 20 14.32 -37.85 35.58
C SER A 20 15.00 -37.59 36.93
N ILE A 21 14.21 -37.51 38.01
CA ILE A 21 14.71 -37.37 39.39
C ILE A 21 15.62 -38.54 39.76
N TYR A 22 15.21 -39.78 39.47
CA TYR A 22 15.99 -40.98 39.79
C TYR A 22 17.32 -41.01 39.01
N LEU A 23 17.33 -40.58 37.75
CA LEU A 23 18.53 -40.52 36.91
C LEU A 23 19.51 -39.44 37.40
N SER A 24 19.03 -38.26 37.78
CA SER A 24 19.85 -37.20 38.38
C SER A 24 20.49 -37.64 39.69
N ILE A 25 19.72 -38.23 40.61
CA ILE A 25 20.26 -38.74 41.89
C ILE A 25 21.33 -39.81 41.64
N TYR A 26 21.08 -40.74 40.72
CA TYR A 26 22.05 -41.80 40.38
C TYR A 26 23.35 -41.25 39.78
N LEU A 27 23.26 -40.25 38.89
CA LEU A 27 24.42 -39.58 38.30
C LEU A 27 25.22 -38.78 39.32
N SER A 28 24.56 -38.04 40.22
CA SER A 28 25.23 -37.31 41.31
C SER A 28 26.01 -38.25 42.23
N ILE A 29 25.43 -39.40 42.60
CA ILE A 29 26.09 -40.39 43.46
C ILE A 29 27.36 -40.96 42.79
N GLN A 30 27.32 -41.28 41.50
CA GLN A 30 28.53 -41.74 40.79
C GLN A 30 29.64 -40.69 40.79
N LEU A 31 29.31 -39.43 40.45
CA LEU A 31 30.29 -38.33 40.38
C LEU A 31 30.95 -38.03 41.73
N THR A 32 30.27 -38.26 42.85
CA THR A 32 30.87 -38.11 44.18
C THR A 32 31.83 -39.25 44.59
N THR A 33 31.92 -40.35 43.82
CA THR A 33 32.71 -41.54 44.21
C THR A 33 34.03 -41.74 43.47
N GLU A 34 34.33 -40.96 42.43
CA GLU A 34 35.63 -41.01 41.71
C GLU A 34 36.69 -40.04 42.29
N GLY A 35 36.34 -39.30 43.35
CA GLY A 35 37.12 -38.18 43.88
C GLY A 35 38.06 -38.44 45.06
N GLN A 36 38.51 -39.69 45.32
CA GLN A 36 39.46 -39.94 46.44
C GLN A 36 40.33 -41.20 46.33
N THR A 37 41.53 -41.10 46.92
CA THR A 37 42.57 -42.14 47.16
C THR A 37 43.45 -42.55 45.97
N ASP A 38 44.67 -42.99 46.32
CA ASP A 38 45.85 -43.13 45.45
C ASP A 38 46.58 -44.46 45.73
N ALA A 39 47.44 -44.87 44.80
CA ALA A 39 48.50 -45.87 44.94
C ALA A 39 48.13 -47.34 45.28
N ARG A 40 48.45 -48.21 44.29
CA ARG A 40 48.81 -49.64 44.44
C ARG A 40 47.72 -50.63 44.92
N LYS A 41 47.10 -51.34 43.96
CA LYS A 41 47.50 -52.73 43.62
C LYS A 41 46.79 -53.25 42.35
N GLN A 42 47.37 -54.29 41.77
CA GLN A 42 46.98 -54.86 40.49
C GLN A 42 46.35 -56.25 40.69
N HIS A 43 45.14 -56.49 40.16
CA HIS A 43 44.60 -57.75 39.58
C HIS A 43 43.07 -57.92 39.77
N GLY A 44 42.37 -58.22 38.67
CA GLY A 44 41.27 -59.19 38.68
C GLY A 44 39.83 -58.73 38.94
N HIS A 45 39.24 -57.86 38.10
CA HIS A 45 37.76 -57.71 38.03
C HIS A 45 37.18 -57.27 36.66
N HIS A 46 37.59 -57.93 35.56
CA HIS A 46 37.28 -57.46 34.19
C HIS A 46 36.15 -58.18 33.42
N ARG A 47 35.47 -59.20 33.97
CA ARG A 47 34.38 -59.91 33.25
C ARG A 47 32.97 -59.35 33.49
N THR A 48 32.68 -58.81 34.67
CA THR A 48 31.31 -58.42 35.08
C THR A 48 30.81 -57.14 34.39
N MET A 49 31.69 -56.13 34.24
CA MET A 49 31.36 -54.83 33.64
C MET A 49 30.97 -54.89 32.15
N ARG A 50 31.45 -55.89 31.40
CA ARG A 50 31.23 -55.97 29.94
C ARG A 50 29.78 -56.31 29.60
N ASN A 51 29.14 -57.18 30.38
CA ASN A 51 27.75 -57.59 30.15
C ASN A 51 26.76 -56.46 30.48
N TYR A 52 26.99 -55.70 31.54
CA TYR A 52 26.18 -54.52 31.87
C TYR A 52 26.26 -53.44 30.78
N ARG A 53 27.44 -53.16 30.23
CA ARG A 53 27.58 -52.19 29.11
C ARG A 53 26.83 -52.64 27.86
N MET A 54 26.86 -53.92 27.48
CA MET A 54 26.09 -54.42 26.34
C MET A 54 24.58 -54.30 26.57
N SER A 55 24.08 -54.65 27.77
CA SER A 55 22.66 -54.51 28.14
C SER A 55 22.17 -53.05 28.01
N LEU A 56 22.92 -52.09 28.55
CA LEU A 56 22.58 -50.66 28.42
C LEU A 56 22.61 -50.18 26.96
N MET A 57 23.53 -50.68 26.12
CA MET A 57 23.56 -50.30 24.70
C MET A 57 22.34 -50.83 23.94
N SER A 58 21.95 -52.10 24.15
CA SER A 58 20.72 -52.66 23.57
C SER A 58 19.46 -51.92 24.03
N MET A 59 19.37 -51.57 25.31
CA MET A 59 18.22 -50.84 25.86
C MET A 59 18.15 -49.40 25.34
N ARG A 60 19.28 -48.71 25.19
CA ARG A 60 19.36 -47.38 24.55
C ARG A 60 18.99 -47.44 23.06
N ALA A 61 19.41 -48.46 22.33
CA ALA A 61 19.04 -48.66 20.93
C ALA A 61 17.51 -48.88 20.80
N LEU A 62 16.90 -49.67 21.68
CA LEU A 62 15.45 -49.88 21.67
C LEU A 62 14.67 -48.58 21.95
N LEU A 63 15.12 -47.79 22.93
CA LEU A 63 14.52 -46.49 23.27
C LEU A 63 14.68 -45.47 22.12
N ALA A 64 15.84 -45.43 21.46
CA ALA A 64 16.06 -44.58 20.29
C ALA A 64 15.11 -44.98 19.13
N SER A 65 14.96 -46.27 18.85
CA SER A 65 14.01 -46.78 17.84
C SER A 65 12.57 -46.42 18.17
N LEU A 66 12.14 -46.53 19.44
CA LEU A 66 10.80 -46.09 19.86
C LEU A 66 10.62 -44.57 19.70
N LEU A 67 11.61 -43.76 20.06
CA LEU A 67 11.56 -42.30 19.92
C LEU A 67 11.46 -41.89 18.44
N VAL A 68 12.18 -42.55 17.54
CA VAL A 68 12.06 -42.34 16.09
C VAL A 68 10.69 -42.77 15.57
N LEU A 69 10.16 -43.91 16.00
CA LEU A 69 8.80 -44.35 15.61
C LEU A 69 7.70 -43.41 16.16
N LEU A 70 7.91 -42.83 17.34
CA LEU A 70 7.00 -41.85 17.94
C LEU A 70 7.09 -40.48 17.28
N SER A 71 8.27 -40.03 16.82
CA SER A 71 8.43 -38.79 16.07
C SER A 71 7.90 -38.91 14.63
N PHE A 72 8.13 -40.04 13.95
CA PHE A 72 7.48 -40.33 12.66
C PHE A 72 5.96 -40.36 12.78
N ARG A 73 5.40 -40.94 13.86
CA ARG A 73 3.94 -40.85 14.11
C ARG A 73 3.47 -39.43 14.42
N HIS A 74 4.20 -38.64 15.20
CA HIS A 74 3.82 -37.23 15.45
C HIS A 74 3.89 -36.38 14.17
N SER A 75 4.90 -36.57 13.32
CA SER A 75 4.99 -35.89 12.02
C SER A 75 3.84 -36.30 11.10
N GLN A 76 3.51 -37.59 10.98
CA GLN A 76 2.35 -38.03 10.19
C GLN A 76 1.01 -37.57 10.76
N ILE A 77 0.89 -37.36 12.07
CA ILE A 77 -0.32 -36.81 12.71
C ILE A 77 -0.38 -35.27 12.56
N ALA A 78 0.76 -34.58 12.46
CA ALA A 78 0.84 -33.14 12.22
C ALA A 78 0.51 -32.79 10.76
N ASN A 79 1.16 -33.44 9.78
CA ASN A 79 0.92 -33.24 8.33
C ASN A 79 -0.50 -33.58 7.87
N ARG A 80 -1.31 -34.19 8.74
CA ARG A 80 -2.72 -34.53 8.47
C ARG A 80 -3.72 -33.49 8.99
N LYS A 81 -3.27 -32.49 9.78
CA LYS A 81 -4.18 -31.55 10.45
C LYS A 81 -4.75 -30.43 9.57
N LEU A 82 -4.08 -30.05 8.48
CA LEU A 82 -4.61 -29.03 7.55
C LEU A 82 -5.39 -29.66 6.39
N THR A 83 -4.95 -30.82 5.90
CA THR A 83 -5.53 -31.51 4.73
C THR A 83 -6.90 -32.15 4.98
N ASP A 84 -7.23 -32.53 6.22
CA ASP A 84 -8.55 -33.06 6.61
C ASP A 84 -9.52 -31.96 7.15
N MET A 85 -9.16 -30.67 7.17
CA MET A 85 -10.05 -29.59 7.67
C MET A 85 -11.01 -29.05 6.60
N LYS A 86 -12.25 -29.57 6.58
CA LYS A 86 -13.35 -28.99 5.78
C LYS A 86 -13.89 -27.71 6.44
N PHE A 87 -13.58 -26.56 5.86
CA PHE A 87 -14.15 -25.27 6.28
C PHE A 87 -15.66 -25.23 6.09
N THR A 88 -16.36 -24.63 7.05
CA THR A 88 -17.80 -24.32 6.95
C THR A 88 -17.94 -22.80 6.89
N TYR A 89 -18.49 -22.30 5.79
CA TYR A 89 -18.63 -20.87 5.53
C TYR A 89 -20.05 -20.36 5.89
N PRO A 90 -20.22 -19.06 6.21
CA PRO A 90 -21.54 -18.47 6.42
C PRO A 90 -22.45 -18.61 5.19
N LEU A 91 -23.73 -18.89 5.41
CA LEU A 91 -24.71 -19.00 4.33
C LEU A 91 -25.26 -17.61 3.96
N ALA A 92 -24.68 -16.97 2.96
CA ALA A 92 -25.25 -15.76 2.36
C ALA A 92 -26.58 -16.07 1.65
N ARG A 93 -27.66 -15.33 1.97
CA ARG A 93 -28.93 -15.39 1.24
C ARG A 93 -28.72 -15.05 -0.24
N ARG A 94 -29.29 -15.84 -1.15
CA ARG A 94 -29.31 -15.53 -2.59
C ARG A 94 -30.66 -14.98 -3.00
N ASP A 95 -30.68 -13.76 -3.52
CA ASP A 95 -31.87 -13.18 -4.11
C ASP A 95 -31.98 -13.52 -5.61
N GLY A 96 -32.68 -14.59 -5.92
CA GLY A 96 -32.90 -15.02 -7.30
C GLY A 96 -33.77 -14.08 -8.15
N SER A 97 -34.32 -13.00 -7.58
CA SER A 97 -35.12 -12.02 -8.32
C SER A 97 -34.31 -10.87 -8.91
N VAL A 98 -33.08 -10.63 -8.41
CA VAL A 98 -32.24 -9.51 -8.86
C VAL A 98 -31.49 -9.88 -10.14
N VAL A 99 -32.01 -9.40 -11.27
CA VAL A 99 -31.40 -9.55 -12.60
C VAL A 99 -31.43 -8.23 -13.36
N ASP A 100 -30.26 -7.66 -13.61
CA ASP A 100 -30.10 -6.47 -14.46
C ASP A 100 -30.01 -6.86 -15.95
N ASP A 101 -30.31 -5.91 -16.84
CA ASP A 101 -30.15 -6.05 -18.29
C ASP A 101 -29.08 -5.09 -18.80
N TYR A 102 -27.92 -5.63 -19.18
CA TYR A 102 -26.85 -4.91 -19.83
C TYR A 102 -26.91 -5.17 -21.33
N HIS A 103 -27.56 -4.27 -22.07
CA HIS A 103 -27.57 -4.24 -23.54
C HIS A 103 -28.10 -5.54 -24.19
N GLY A 104 -29.14 -6.13 -23.61
CA GLY A 104 -29.71 -7.42 -23.99
C GLY A 104 -29.11 -8.63 -23.26
N THR A 105 -28.07 -8.42 -22.45
CA THR A 105 -27.43 -9.48 -21.65
C THR A 105 -27.96 -9.43 -20.22
N LYS A 106 -28.71 -10.46 -19.81
CA LYS A 106 -29.16 -10.61 -18.42
C LYS A 106 -27.99 -11.01 -17.51
N ILE A 107 -27.77 -10.26 -16.44
CA ILE A 107 -26.79 -10.55 -15.40
C ILE A 107 -27.51 -10.63 -14.05
N ALA A 108 -27.39 -11.76 -13.35
CA ALA A 108 -27.96 -11.93 -12.02
C ALA A 108 -26.98 -11.42 -10.95
N ASP A 109 -27.51 -10.75 -9.91
CA ASP A 109 -26.73 -10.28 -8.77
C ASP A 109 -27.41 -10.71 -7.45
N PRO A 110 -27.26 -11.99 -7.06
CA PRO A 110 -27.98 -12.58 -5.93
C PRO A 110 -27.55 -12.02 -4.57
N TYR A 111 -26.52 -11.18 -4.54
CA TYR A 111 -25.94 -10.57 -3.34
C TYR A 111 -26.02 -9.03 -3.34
N ARG A 112 -26.90 -8.45 -4.17
CA ARG A 112 -27.21 -7.01 -4.22
C ARG A 112 -27.54 -6.38 -2.86
N TRP A 113 -28.01 -7.17 -1.89
CA TRP A 113 -28.30 -6.71 -0.53
C TRP A 113 -27.03 -6.36 0.27
N LEU A 114 -25.87 -6.94 -0.05
CA LEU A 114 -24.56 -6.57 0.52
C LEU A 114 -24.05 -5.18 0.04
N GLU A 115 -24.83 -4.47 -0.79
CA GLU A 115 -24.58 -3.07 -1.14
C GLU A 115 -25.20 -2.08 -0.13
N ASP A 116 -26.01 -2.57 0.81
CA ASP A 116 -26.49 -1.83 1.99
C ASP A 116 -25.64 -2.22 3.23
N PRO A 117 -24.69 -1.37 3.66
CA PRO A 117 -23.83 -1.63 4.81
C PRO A 117 -24.54 -1.37 6.16
N ASP A 118 -25.63 -0.61 6.17
CA ASP A 118 -26.39 -0.29 7.38
C ASP A 118 -27.47 -1.35 7.69
N SER A 119 -27.76 -2.27 6.77
CA SER A 119 -28.67 -3.41 7.02
C SER A 119 -28.11 -4.43 8.02
N GLU A 120 -28.98 -4.98 8.88
CA GLU A 120 -28.61 -6.01 9.85
C GLU A 120 -28.15 -7.32 9.17
N GLU A 121 -28.69 -7.66 7.99
CA GLU A 121 -28.26 -8.85 7.24
C GLU A 121 -26.79 -8.72 6.77
N THR A 122 -26.37 -7.53 6.34
CA THR A 122 -24.95 -7.27 5.99
C THR A 122 -24.05 -7.31 7.23
N LYS A 123 -24.49 -6.75 8.36
CA LYS A 123 -23.74 -6.80 9.63
C LYS A 123 -23.54 -8.24 10.12
N GLU A 124 -24.62 -9.03 10.20
CA GLU A 124 -24.56 -10.45 10.56
C GLU A 124 -23.63 -11.24 9.63
N PHE A 125 -23.65 -10.95 8.32
CA PHE A 125 -22.74 -11.58 7.36
C PHE A 125 -21.28 -11.21 7.61
N VAL A 126 -20.97 -9.93 7.86
CA VAL A 126 -19.61 -9.46 8.17
C VAL A 126 -19.08 -10.10 9.46
N GLU A 127 -19.88 -10.13 10.52
CA GLU A 127 -19.52 -10.77 11.79
C GLU A 127 -19.28 -12.28 11.59
N ALA A 128 -20.18 -12.97 10.90
CA ALA A 128 -20.05 -14.42 10.65
C ALA A 128 -18.81 -14.77 9.81
N GLN A 129 -18.42 -13.93 8.85
CA GLN A 129 -17.19 -14.12 8.09
C GLN A 129 -15.93 -13.89 8.94
N ASN A 130 -15.91 -12.80 9.71
CA ASN A 130 -14.81 -12.50 10.63
C ASN A 130 -14.64 -13.57 11.72
N ALA A 131 -15.74 -14.23 12.14
CA ALA A 131 -15.74 -15.37 13.06
C ALA A 131 -15.14 -16.66 12.45
N VAL A 132 -15.03 -16.77 11.13
CA VAL A 132 -14.32 -17.87 10.45
C VAL A 132 -12.86 -17.54 10.18
N SER A 133 -12.56 -16.32 9.73
CA SER A 133 -11.21 -15.92 9.35
C SER A 133 -10.30 -15.58 10.54
N SER A 134 -10.80 -14.84 11.53
CA SER A 134 -9.98 -14.39 12.67
C SER A 134 -9.41 -15.57 13.47
N PRO A 135 -10.18 -16.59 13.87
CA PRO A 135 -9.61 -17.75 14.57
C PRO A 135 -8.63 -18.56 13.71
N PHE A 136 -8.81 -18.62 12.39
CA PHE A 136 -7.83 -19.26 11.52
C PHE A 136 -6.49 -18.49 11.52
N ILE A 137 -6.54 -17.17 11.40
CA ILE A 137 -5.35 -16.30 11.35
C ILE A 137 -4.65 -16.22 12.72
N GLU A 138 -5.42 -16.06 13.81
CA GLU A 138 -4.91 -15.89 15.17
C GLU A 138 -4.23 -17.16 15.72
N GLN A 139 -4.71 -18.35 15.33
CA GLN A 139 -4.09 -19.64 15.64
C GLN A 139 -2.81 -19.91 14.80
N CYS A 140 -1.96 -18.90 14.60
CA CYS A 140 -0.65 -19.03 13.99
C CYS A 140 0.43 -19.04 15.09
N GLU A 141 1.23 -20.10 15.16
CA GLU A 141 2.23 -20.32 16.23
C GLU A 141 3.21 -19.14 16.40
N TYR A 142 3.58 -18.49 15.30
CA TYR A 142 4.57 -17.40 15.29
C TYR A 142 3.97 -16.00 15.29
N ARG A 143 2.66 -15.85 15.52
CA ARG A 143 1.95 -14.55 15.49
C ARG A 143 2.64 -13.46 16.31
N GLN A 144 3.02 -13.78 17.55
CA GLN A 144 3.72 -12.84 18.43
C GLN A 144 5.10 -12.45 17.89
N LYS A 145 5.89 -13.41 17.38
CA LYS A 145 7.20 -13.11 16.77
C LYS A 145 7.08 -12.17 15.57
N ILE A 146 6.08 -12.36 14.72
CA ILE A 146 5.82 -11.49 13.55
C ILE A 146 5.49 -10.06 14.03
N GLN A 147 4.63 -9.94 15.04
CA GLN A 147 4.22 -8.66 15.61
C GLN A 147 5.39 -7.91 16.29
N ASP A 148 6.20 -8.63 17.07
CA ASP A 148 7.35 -8.08 17.81
C ASP A 148 8.53 -7.67 16.91
N SER A 149 8.55 -8.08 15.63
CA SER A 149 9.66 -7.84 14.68
C SER A 149 9.71 -6.41 14.11
N SER A 150 9.10 -5.43 14.78
CA SER A 150 8.95 -4.05 14.30
C SER A 150 10.00 -3.10 14.92
N PRO A 151 10.98 -2.58 14.15
CA PRO A 151 12.04 -1.68 14.64
C PRO A 151 11.63 -0.20 14.60
N ALA A 152 12.29 0.64 15.40
CA ALA A 152 11.80 1.99 15.74
C ALA A 152 12.93 2.93 16.22
N GLU A 153 13.15 4.13 15.60
CA GLU A 153 13.74 5.36 16.22
C GLU A 153 14.03 6.58 15.27
N HIS A 154 14.14 7.80 15.85
CA HIS A 154 14.59 9.12 15.29
C HIS A 154 13.67 9.77 14.20
N GLY A 155 13.69 11.08 13.84
CA GLY A 155 14.39 12.36 14.15
C GLY A 155 14.38 13.25 12.86
N GLY A 156 14.52 14.59 12.75
CA GLY A 156 14.75 15.80 13.59
C GLY A 156 14.44 17.08 12.73
N SER A 157 14.19 18.25 13.34
CA SER A 157 13.42 19.41 12.77
C SER A 157 14.21 20.55 12.09
N TYR A 158 13.69 21.49 11.28
CA TYR A 158 12.59 21.54 10.29
C TYR A 158 11.12 21.39 10.76
N TYR A 159 10.15 21.80 9.94
CA TYR A 159 8.82 21.19 10.03
C TYR A 159 8.90 19.79 9.41
N TYR A 160 8.80 18.75 10.24
CA TYR A 160 8.97 17.37 9.82
C TYR A 160 8.08 16.43 10.63
N TYR A 161 7.82 15.25 10.06
CA TYR A 161 7.16 14.15 10.74
C TYR A 161 8.17 13.21 11.38
N HIS A 162 7.97 12.96 12.66
CA HIS A 162 8.70 12.00 13.48
C HIS A 162 7.76 10.88 13.88
N ASN A 163 8.23 9.64 13.84
CA ASN A 163 7.63 8.58 14.62
C ASN A 163 8.76 7.96 15.44
N SER A 164 8.64 7.92 16.77
CA SER A 164 9.61 7.19 17.60
C SER A 164 9.68 5.71 17.22
N GLY A 165 8.63 5.21 16.54
CA GLY A 165 8.67 4.14 15.55
C GLY A 165 7.47 3.18 15.66
N LEU A 166 6.77 3.19 16.80
CA LEU A 166 5.53 2.45 17.05
C LEU A 166 4.35 3.36 17.44
N GLN A 167 4.47 4.69 17.27
CA GLN A 167 3.36 5.61 17.49
C GLN A 167 2.29 5.39 16.41
N ASN A 168 1.02 5.42 16.78
CA ASN A 168 -0.09 5.17 15.85
C ASN A 168 -0.07 6.15 14.66
N GLN A 169 0.26 7.42 14.92
CA GLN A 169 0.45 8.45 13.90
C GLN A 169 1.79 9.15 14.11
N SER A 170 2.44 9.55 13.02
CA SER A 170 3.65 10.37 13.09
C SER A 170 3.33 11.76 13.64
N VAL A 171 4.12 12.21 14.59
CA VAL A 171 4.02 13.53 15.23
C VAL A 171 4.78 14.55 14.40
N MET A 172 4.17 15.70 14.17
CA MET A 172 4.81 16.86 13.54
C MET A 172 5.56 17.68 14.59
N TYR A 173 6.81 18.00 14.31
CA TYR A 173 7.70 18.78 15.17
C TYR A 173 8.21 20.04 14.44
N VAL A 174 8.76 20.98 15.20
CA VAL A 174 9.35 22.25 14.74
C VAL A 174 10.60 22.60 15.57
N GLN A 175 11.59 23.23 14.95
CA GLN A 175 12.72 23.88 15.63
C GLN A 175 13.31 25.00 14.76
N ASP A 176 14.08 25.89 15.37
CA ASP A 176 14.43 27.19 14.76
C ASP A 176 15.66 27.18 13.84
N SER A 177 16.38 26.06 13.75
CA SER A 177 17.57 25.87 12.89
C SER A 177 17.86 24.37 12.64
N LEU A 178 18.78 24.04 11.72
CA LEU A 178 19.23 22.66 11.43
C LEU A 178 19.63 21.85 12.69
N ASP A 179 20.22 22.54 13.68
CA ASP A 179 20.84 21.96 14.88
C ASP A 179 20.14 22.38 16.19
N GLY A 180 18.95 22.99 16.09
CA GLY A 180 18.14 23.42 17.25
C GLY A 180 17.50 22.28 18.05
N GLU A 181 16.78 22.61 19.11
CA GLU A 181 16.08 21.64 19.95
C GLU A 181 14.64 21.37 19.43
N PRO A 182 14.26 20.10 19.15
CA PRO A 182 12.96 19.75 18.57
C PRO A 182 11.79 19.94 19.55
N ARG A 183 10.77 20.69 19.11
CA ARG A 183 9.51 20.90 19.86
C ARG A 183 8.33 20.26 19.12
N VAL A 184 7.39 19.66 19.84
CA VAL A 184 6.15 19.11 19.24
C VAL A 184 5.27 20.26 18.75
N PHE A 185 4.79 20.17 17.51
CA PHE A 185 3.91 21.16 16.89
C PHE A 185 2.47 20.63 16.68
N LEU A 186 2.33 19.38 16.21
CA LEU A 186 1.02 18.70 16.11
C LEU A 186 1.21 17.19 16.36
N ASP A 187 0.45 16.63 17.31
CA ASP A 187 0.53 15.23 17.71
C ASP A 187 -0.85 14.56 17.56
N PRO A 188 -1.11 13.84 16.45
CA PRO A 188 -2.42 13.22 16.21
C PRO A 188 -2.76 12.10 17.21
N ASN A 189 -1.76 11.53 17.89
CA ASN A 189 -1.97 10.52 18.95
C ASN A 189 -2.68 11.11 20.19
N LYS A 190 -2.79 12.45 20.28
CA LYS A 190 -3.60 13.14 21.30
C LYS A 190 -5.03 13.47 20.84
N LEU A 191 -5.38 13.15 19.59
CA LEU A 191 -6.69 13.45 18.99
C LEU A 191 -7.63 12.24 18.95
N SER A 192 -7.11 11.01 19.05
CA SER A 192 -7.90 9.79 19.35
C SER A 192 -7.09 8.80 20.18
N GLU A 193 -7.74 8.17 21.18
CA GLU A 193 -7.14 7.13 22.04
C GLU A 193 -6.67 5.89 21.24
N ASP A 194 -7.39 5.54 20.17
CA ASP A 194 -7.06 4.42 19.28
C ASP A 194 -6.20 4.82 18.08
N GLY A 195 -5.87 6.11 17.94
CA GLY A 195 -5.09 6.66 16.83
C GLY A 195 -5.75 6.60 15.45
N THR A 196 -7.04 6.28 15.35
CA THR A 196 -7.78 6.19 14.07
C THR A 196 -8.04 7.54 13.37
N LEU A 197 -7.66 8.65 14.02
CA LEU A 197 -7.69 9.99 13.46
C LEU A 197 -6.30 10.37 12.93
N ALA A 198 -6.20 10.66 11.64
CA ALA A 198 -4.94 10.89 10.93
C ALA A 198 -4.89 12.26 10.24
N ILE A 199 -3.68 12.75 9.95
CA ILE A 199 -3.49 13.96 9.13
C ILE A 199 -3.67 13.59 7.65
N SER A 200 -4.45 14.39 6.94
CA SER A 200 -4.82 14.20 5.54
C SER A 200 -4.73 15.53 4.79
N GLY A 201 -3.55 15.81 4.24
CA GLY A 201 -3.20 17.10 3.62
C GLY A 201 -2.82 18.19 4.64
N THR A 202 -1.89 19.06 4.24
CA THR A 202 -1.38 20.19 5.05
C THR A 202 -0.90 21.33 4.17
N ALA A 203 -1.14 22.58 4.57
CA ALA A 203 -0.59 23.75 3.91
C ALA A 203 -0.26 24.88 4.88
N PHE A 204 0.96 25.41 4.79
CA PHE A 204 1.34 26.67 5.45
C PHE A 204 0.90 27.88 4.62
N SER A 205 0.59 28.99 5.31
CA SER A 205 0.53 30.31 4.67
C SER A 205 1.89 30.67 4.05
N GLU A 206 1.94 31.61 3.10
CA GLU A 206 3.18 31.85 2.35
C GLU A 206 4.27 32.56 3.19
N ASP A 207 3.88 33.29 4.23
CA ASP A 207 4.79 33.79 5.27
C ASP A 207 5.12 32.75 6.36
N GLY A 208 4.40 31.63 6.41
CA GLY A 208 4.53 30.60 7.44
C GLY A 208 3.94 30.97 8.81
N SER A 209 3.09 32.00 8.90
CA SER A 209 2.41 32.43 10.14
C SER A 209 1.19 31.58 10.52
N TYR A 210 0.62 30.81 9.58
CA TYR A 210 -0.49 29.88 9.81
C TYR A 210 -0.24 28.51 9.18
N PHE A 211 -0.91 27.50 9.74
CA PHE A 211 -0.87 26.13 9.27
C PHE A 211 -2.28 25.54 9.21
N ALA A 212 -2.72 25.19 7.99
CA ALA A 212 -3.91 24.41 7.73
C ALA A 212 -3.56 22.91 7.67
N TYR A 213 -4.40 22.06 8.25
CA TYR A 213 -4.25 20.61 8.18
C TYR A 213 -5.61 19.93 8.14
N GLY A 214 -5.75 18.95 7.26
CA GLY A 214 -6.91 18.08 7.22
C GLY A 214 -6.79 16.96 8.26
N LEU A 215 -7.91 16.58 8.86
CA LEU A 215 -8.05 15.42 9.72
C LEU A 215 -9.05 14.44 9.12
N SER A 216 -8.63 13.20 8.90
CA SER A 216 -9.49 12.09 8.44
C SER A 216 -9.72 11.10 9.59
N GLN A 217 -10.98 10.74 9.81
CA GLN A 217 -11.39 9.81 10.87
C GLN A 217 -11.59 8.40 10.30
N SER A 218 -11.20 7.37 11.06
CA SER A 218 -11.36 5.96 10.71
C SER A 218 -10.77 5.55 9.35
N GLY A 219 -9.86 6.34 8.77
CA GLY A 219 -9.28 6.09 7.44
C GLY A 219 -10.21 6.36 6.25
N SER A 220 -11.34 7.05 6.45
CA SER A 220 -12.19 7.59 5.38
C SER A 220 -11.45 8.70 4.61
N ASP A 221 -11.78 8.86 3.32
CA ASP A 221 -11.34 10.00 2.49
C ASP A 221 -11.95 11.35 2.93
N TRP A 222 -13.01 11.36 3.74
CA TRP A 222 -13.55 12.62 4.30
C TRP A 222 -12.53 13.30 5.21
N ILE A 223 -12.53 14.62 5.16
CA ILE A 223 -11.58 15.50 5.85
C ILE A 223 -12.38 16.57 6.61
N THR A 224 -11.90 16.89 7.82
CA THR A 224 -12.17 18.15 8.50
C THR A 224 -10.90 18.99 8.51
N ILE A 225 -10.89 20.16 7.86
CA ILE A 225 -9.72 21.06 7.91
C ILE A 225 -9.76 21.87 9.21
N LYS A 226 -8.62 21.94 9.90
CA LYS A 226 -8.38 22.78 11.07
C LYS A 226 -7.15 23.67 10.86
N PHE A 227 -7.01 24.70 11.69
CA PHE A 227 -5.95 25.70 11.57
C PHE A 227 -5.19 25.90 12.90
N LYS A 228 -3.91 26.24 12.80
CA LYS A 228 -3.03 26.66 13.91
C LYS A 228 -2.29 27.95 13.57
N ASP A 229 -1.94 28.74 14.59
CA ASP A 229 -0.91 29.78 14.47
C ASP A 229 0.51 29.18 14.50
N CYS A 230 1.45 29.86 13.86
CA CYS A 230 2.84 29.46 13.78
C CYS A 230 3.79 30.57 14.29
N PRO A 231 4.90 30.21 14.97
CA PRO A 231 5.34 28.86 15.30
C PRO A 231 4.77 28.32 16.63
N SER A 232 3.83 29.02 17.28
CA SER A 232 3.45 28.68 18.66
C SER A 232 2.48 27.50 18.78
N GLY A 233 1.67 27.24 17.74
CA GLY A 233 0.91 26.01 17.58
C GLY A 233 -0.44 25.99 18.31
N ASN A 234 -0.98 27.13 18.77
CA ASN A 234 -2.33 27.14 19.33
C ASN A 234 -3.36 26.86 18.24
N ASP A 235 -4.42 26.14 18.61
CA ASP A 235 -5.56 25.90 17.72
C ASP A 235 -6.38 27.17 17.50
N LEU A 236 -6.66 27.47 16.23
CA LEU A 236 -7.61 28.49 15.83
C LEU A 236 -9.05 27.90 15.85
N PRO A 237 -10.09 28.75 16.01
CA PRO A 237 -11.47 28.27 16.08
C PRO A 237 -11.98 27.70 14.74
N ASP A 238 -11.36 28.13 13.64
CA ASP A 238 -11.71 27.80 12.27
C ASP A 238 -11.68 26.29 12.00
N THR A 239 -12.77 25.79 11.43
CA THR A 239 -13.02 24.36 11.15
C THR A 239 -13.86 24.25 9.88
N LEU A 240 -13.42 23.44 8.91
CA LEU A 240 -14.10 23.26 7.62
C LEU A 240 -14.50 21.79 7.42
N GLU A 241 -15.80 21.53 7.36
CA GLU A 241 -16.39 20.19 7.22
C GLU A 241 -16.77 19.86 5.75
N HIS A 242 -17.10 18.59 5.49
CA HIS A 242 -17.46 18.05 4.15
C HIS A 242 -16.38 18.21 3.07
N VAL A 243 -15.11 18.28 3.49
CA VAL A 243 -13.93 18.35 2.62
C VAL A 243 -13.59 16.93 2.14
N LYS A 244 -13.34 16.77 0.83
CA LYS A 244 -12.91 15.49 0.23
C LYS A 244 -12.18 15.81 -1.08
N PHE A 245 -11.07 15.12 -1.38
CA PHE A 245 -10.27 15.34 -2.62
C PHE A 245 -9.86 16.81 -2.88
N SER A 246 -9.49 17.52 -1.82
CA SER A 246 -9.37 18.99 -1.78
C SER A 246 -7.96 19.54 -2.00
N SER A 247 -7.87 20.68 -2.69
CA SER A 247 -6.74 21.62 -2.59
C SER A 247 -6.66 22.27 -1.21
N MET A 248 -5.50 22.88 -0.90
CA MET A 248 -5.27 23.72 0.28
C MET A 248 -4.37 24.90 -0.08
N ALA A 249 -4.87 25.83 -0.92
CA ALA A 249 -4.07 26.89 -1.52
C ALA A 249 -4.28 28.25 -0.85
N TRP A 250 -3.32 28.69 -0.04
CA TRP A 250 -3.35 29.98 0.66
C TRP A 250 -3.16 31.16 -0.30
N THR A 251 -3.87 32.27 -0.08
CA THR A 251 -3.54 33.55 -0.73
C THR A 251 -2.33 34.19 -0.06
N HIS A 252 -1.47 34.86 -0.83
CA HIS A 252 -0.20 35.43 -0.33
C HIS A 252 -0.38 36.70 0.52
N ASP A 253 -1.62 37.14 0.74
CA ASP A 253 -2.00 38.13 1.76
C ASP A 253 -2.34 37.47 3.11
N ASN A 254 -2.26 36.14 3.19
CA ASN A 254 -2.46 35.28 4.36
C ASN A 254 -3.82 35.46 5.07
N LYS A 255 -4.83 36.01 4.36
CA LYS A 255 -6.20 36.19 4.91
C LYS A 255 -7.04 34.91 4.88
N GLY A 256 -6.68 33.93 4.06
CA GLY A 256 -7.55 32.79 3.79
C GLY A 256 -6.98 31.79 2.80
N MET A 257 -7.76 30.73 2.57
CA MET A 257 -7.34 29.56 1.80
C MET A 257 -8.44 29.07 0.87
N PHE A 258 -8.06 28.75 -0.37
CA PHE A 258 -8.90 28.00 -1.30
C PHE A 258 -8.89 26.52 -0.94
N TYR A 259 -10.08 25.94 -0.82
CA TYR A 259 -10.31 24.54 -0.51
C TYR A 259 -11.58 24.04 -1.22
N ASN A 260 -11.79 22.73 -1.22
CA ASN A 260 -12.94 22.11 -1.85
C ASN A 260 -13.84 21.38 -0.85
N ARG A 261 -15.14 21.38 -1.12
CA ARG A 261 -16.13 20.55 -0.41
C ARG A 261 -17.21 20.07 -1.36
N TYR A 262 -17.88 19.00 -0.94
CA TYR A 262 -19.07 18.46 -1.61
C TYR A 262 -20.35 19.02 -0.95
N PRO A 263 -21.47 19.13 -1.70
CA PRO A 263 -22.79 19.11 -1.08
C PRO A 263 -23.02 17.74 -0.42
N VAL A 264 -23.60 17.71 0.77
CA VAL A 264 -23.89 16.47 1.51
C VAL A 264 -25.35 16.48 1.96
N ASP A 265 -26.09 15.46 1.53
CA ASP A 265 -27.45 15.16 1.96
C ASP A 265 -27.44 13.79 2.68
N GLY A 266 -27.36 13.79 4.00
CA GLY A 266 -27.40 12.58 4.84
C GLY A 266 -26.07 12.23 5.52
N LYS A 267 -25.71 10.94 5.50
CA LYS A 267 -24.52 10.38 6.16
C LYS A 267 -23.27 10.66 5.32
N SER A 268 -22.17 11.04 5.97
CA SER A 268 -20.86 11.28 5.35
C SER A 268 -19.72 10.99 6.34
N ASP A 269 -19.60 9.74 6.74
CA ASP A 269 -18.61 9.26 7.73
C ASP A 269 -17.61 8.25 7.14
N GLY A 270 -17.81 7.87 5.87
CA GLY A 270 -16.98 6.90 5.15
C GLY A 270 -17.56 5.49 5.11
N THR A 271 -18.69 5.25 5.79
CA THR A 271 -19.44 3.99 5.65
C THR A 271 -20.51 4.05 4.56
N GLU A 272 -20.86 5.24 4.07
CA GLU A 272 -21.85 5.41 3.01
C GLU A 272 -21.32 5.05 1.61
N THR A 273 -22.21 4.54 0.74
CA THR A 273 -21.87 4.20 -0.65
C THR A 273 -22.18 5.32 -1.65
N THR A 274 -22.72 6.45 -1.18
CA THR A 274 -23.26 7.57 -1.97
C THR A 274 -22.21 8.20 -2.90
N SER A 275 -22.52 8.32 -4.20
CA SER A 275 -21.65 8.95 -5.19
C SER A 275 -21.34 10.41 -4.89
N ASN A 276 -20.07 10.80 -5.04
CA ASN A 276 -19.59 12.16 -4.80
C ASN A 276 -19.61 12.97 -6.11
N PHE A 277 -20.54 13.91 -6.23
CA PHE A 277 -20.75 14.78 -7.40
C PHE A 277 -20.84 16.27 -7.01
N TYR A 278 -20.67 17.15 -8.00
CA TYR A 278 -20.70 18.61 -7.84
C TYR A 278 -19.65 19.15 -6.87
N HIS A 279 -18.40 18.71 -7.04
CA HIS A 279 -17.25 19.24 -6.32
C HIS A 279 -17.12 20.76 -6.53
N LYS A 280 -17.03 21.52 -5.43
CA LYS A 280 -16.99 23.00 -5.48
C LYS A 280 -15.69 23.53 -4.91
N LEU A 281 -15.20 24.63 -5.47
CA LEU A 281 -14.10 25.40 -4.87
C LEU A 281 -14.68 26.54 -4.03
N TYR A 282 -14.32 26.56 -2.76
CA TYR A 282 -14.62 27.62 -1.80
C TYR A 282 -13.34 28.38 -1.43
N TYR A 283 -13.50 29.62 -0.96
CA TYR A 283 -12.47 30.38 -0.29
C TYR A 283 -12.93 30.68 1.14
N HIS A 284 -12.16 30.21 2.11
CA HIS A 284 -12.38 30.45 3.53
C HIS A 284 -11.54 31.64 4.01
N VAL A 285 -12.15 32.56 4.74
CA VAL A 285 -11.46 33.70 5.39
C VAL A 285 -11.21 33.35 6.85
N LEU A 286 -9.95 33.44 7.28
CA LEU A 286 -9.55 33.05 8.62
C LEU A 286 -10.18 33.97 9.69
N GLY A 287 -10.74 33.38 10.73
CA GLY A 287 -11.54 34.04 11.77
C GLY A 287 -13.04 34.14 11.47
N THR A 288 -13.55 33.44 10.44
CA THR A 288 -14.98 33.43 10.06
C THR A 288 -15.57 32.02 10.14
N LYS A 289 -16.90 31.88 10.05
CA LYS A 289 -17.54 30.55 10.03
C LYS A 289 -17.56 29.98 8.62
N GLN A 290 -17.50 28.65 8.49
CA GLN A 290 -17.63 27.94 7.20
C GLN A 290 -18.97 28.21 6.45
N SER A 291 -19.97 28.78 7.14
CA SER A 291 -21.22 29.28 6.56
C SER A 291 -21.07 30.61 5.79
N GLU A 292 -19.96 31.32 5.99
CA GLU A 292 -19.62 32.61 5.37
C GLU A 292 -18.64 32.44 4.19
N ASP A 293 -18.09 31.23 4.00
CA ASP A 293 -17.13 30.91 2.94
C ASP A 293 -17.65 31.22 1.53
N VAL A 294 -16.80 31.87 0.75
CA VAL A 294 -17.11 32.33 -0.60
C VAL A 294 -17.08 31.15 -1.58
N LEU A 295 -18.20 30.87 -2.24
CA LEU A 295 -18.26 29.94 -3.37
C LEU A 295 -17.54 30.56 -4.58
N ALA A 296 -16.30 30.13 -4.82
CA ALA A 296 -15.42 30.70 -5.83
C ALA A 296 -15.65 30.10 -7.23
N VAL A 297 -15.77 28.77 -7.35
CA VAL A 297 -15.98 28.06 -8.63
C VAL A 297 -16.87 26.83 -8.45
N GLU A 298 -17.80 26.60 -9.39
CA GLU A 298 -18.57 25.36 -9.52
C GLU A 298 -18.95 25.10 -10.98
N PHE A 299 -19.08 23.83 -11.37
CA PHE A 299 -19.48 23.40 -12.72
C PHE A 299 -20.78 22.59 -12.65
N LEU A 300 -21.94 23.26 -12.56
CA LEU A 300 -23.24 22.60 -12.34
C LEU A 300 -23.70 21.69 -13.49
N ASN A 301 -23.18 21.90 -14.70
CA ASN A 301 -23.47 21.04 -15.86
C ASN A 301 -22.54 19.80 -15.91
N GLU A 302 -21.42 19.83 -15.18
CA GLU A 302 -20.34 18.85 -15.27
C GLU A 302 -20.14 18.14 -13.91
N PRO A 303 -21.13 17.34 -13.45
CA PRO A 303 -21.22 16.86 -12.06
C PRO A 303 -20.02 16.03 -11.57
N LYS A 304 -19.21 15.49 -12.47
CA LYS A 304 -18.04 14.67 -12.14
C LYS A 304 -16.73 15.45 -12.03
N TRP A 305 -16.68 16.70 -12.51
CA TRP A 305 -15.43 17.45 -12.56
C TRP A 305 -14.93 17.75 -11.15
N LYS A 306 -13.73 17.25 -10.83
CA LYS A 306 -12.93 17.74 -9.71
C LYS A 306 -12.25 19.05 -10.12
N ILE A 307 -11.90 19.88 -9.15
CA ILE A 307 -11.38 21.23 -9.37
C ILE A 307 -10.10 21.37 -8.55
N GLY A 308 -8.94 21.11 -9.17
CA GLY A 308 -7.66 21.48 -8.58
C GLY A 308 -7.52 23.00 -8.54
N ALA A 309 -6.91 23.52 -7.48
CA ALA A 309 -6.64 24.94 -7.27
C ALA A 309 -5.27 25.15 -6.63
N GLU A 310 -4.49 26.08 -7.18
CA GLU A 310 -3.16 26.45 -6.71
C GLU A 310 -2.90 27.95 -6.90
N VAL A 311 -2.19 28.59 -5.96
CA VAL A 311 -1.78 30.00 -6.08
C VAL A 311 -0.33 30.05 -6.56
N SER A 312 -0.08 30.79 -7.64
CA SER A 312 1.24 30.96 -8.25
C SER A 312 2.31 31.47 -7.28
N ASP A 313 3.58 31.14 -7.50
CA ASP A 313 4.77 31.63 -6.74
C ASP A 313 4.75 33.14 -6.44
N CYS A 314 4.20 33.96 -7.36
CA CYS A 314 4.14 35.41 -7.21
C CYS A 314 2.89 35.95 -6.50
N GLY A 315 1.96 35.07 -6.08
CA GLY A 315 0.72 35.39 -5.37
C GLY A 315 -0.38 36.05 -6.21
N LYS A 316 -0.12 36.34 -7.49
CA LYS A 316 -1.01 37.12 -8.36
C LYS A 316 -2.08 36.30 -9.07
N TYR A 317 -1.87 35.00 -9.25
CA TYR A 317 -2.76 34.15 -10.02
C TYR A 317 -3.24 32.96 -9.19
N LEU A 318 -4.53 32.67 -9.26
CA LEU A 318 -5.09 31.36 -8.93
C LEU A 318 -5.15 30.57 -10.23
N LEU A 319 -4.43 29.45 -10.28
CA LEU A 319 -4.56 28.44 -11.32
C LEU A 319 -5.66 27.46 -10.93
N LEU A 320 -6.43 27.05 -11.92
CA LEU A 320 -7.53 26.11 -11.79
C LEU A 320 -7.30 24.96 -12.77
N SER A 321 -7.27 23.73 -12.25
CA SER A 321 -7.07 22.51 -13.03
C SER A 321 -8.26 21.57 -12.89
N PRO A 322 -9.40 21.84 -13.58
CA PRO A 322 -10.51 20.90 -13.64
C PRO A 322 -10.08 19.57 -14.29
N ASN A 323 -10.56 18.45 -13.75
CA ASN A 323 -10.31 17.11 -14.30
C ASN A 323 -11.54 16.22 -14.16
N GLU A 324 -11.79 15.39 -15.18
CA GLU A 324 -12.79 14.33 -15.14
C GLU A 324 -12.09 12.97 -15.12
N GLY A 325 -12.40 12.15 -14.11
CA GLY A 325 -11.83 10.81 -13.99
C GLY A 325 -10.45 10.74 -13.34
N CYS A 326 -9.63 9.79 -13.79
CA CYS A 326 -8.29 9.49 -13.29
C CYS A 326 -7.25 9.31 -14.40
N ASP A 327 -7.53 9.81 -15.62
CA ASP A 327 -6.49 9.97 -16.65
C ASP A 327 -5.57 11.16 -16.31
N PRO A 328 -4.31 11.16 -16.77
CA PRO A 328 -3.37 12.27 -16.60
C PRO A 328 -3.70 13.42 -17.55
N VAL A 329 -4.87 14.04 -17.35
CA VAL A 329 -5.38 15.13 -18.19
C VAL A 329 -6.14 16.15 -17.36
N ASN A 330 -5.98 17.43 -17.68
CA ASN A 330 -6.73 18.51 -17.04
C ASN A 330 -6.98 19.68 -17.99
N ARG A 331 -8.11 20.36 -17.78
CA ARG A 331 -8.28 21.73 -18.27
C ARG A 331 -7.36 22.66 -17.49
N LEU A 332 -7.08 23.82 -18.05
CA LEU A 332 -6.27 24.84 -17.39
C LEU A 332 -6.96 26.20 -17.54
N PHE A 333 -7.45 26.74 -16.43
CA PHE A 333 -8.01 28.10 -16.35
C PHE A 333 -7.22 28.91 -15.32
N TYR A 334 -7.33 30.25 -15.33
CA TYR A 334 -6.69 31.11 -14.33
C TYR A 334 -7.53 32.31 -13.92
N VAL A 335 -7.30 32.86 -12.73
CA VAL A 335 -7.87 34.12 -12.22
C VAL A 335 -6.73 35.04 -11.82
N GLU A 336 -6.76 36.30 -12.28
CA GLU A 336 -5.81 37.34 -11.87
C GLU A 336 -6.28 37.98 -10.55
N LEU A 337 -5.82 37.42 -9.43
CA LEU A 337 -6.24 37.79 -8.07
C LEU A 337 -5.94 39.26 -7.75
N ASP A 338 -4.82 39.80 -8.22
CA ASP A 338 -4.43 41.20 -7.98
C ASP A 338 -5.20 42.22 -8.85
N LYS A 339 -6.05 41.75 -9.78
CA LYS A 339 -6.98 42.57 -10.57
C LYS A 339 -8.44 42.47 -10.10
N LEU A 340 -8.75 41.66 -9.09
CA LEU A 340 -10.12 41.53 -8.55
C LEU A 340 -10.52 42.83 -7.82
N PRO A 341 -11.50 43.62 -8.32
CA PRO A 341 -11.76 44.97 -7.81
C PRO A 341 -12.29 45.01 -6.38
N ASN A 342 -12.90 43.92 -5.91
CA ASN A 342 -13.43 43.75 -4.55
C ASN A 342 -12.70 42.63 -3.77
N GLY A 343 -11.63 42.04 -4.34
CA GLY A 343 -11.05 40.79 -3.84
C GLY A 343 -11.97 39.57 -4.05
N ILE A 344 -11.79 38.53 -3.22
CA ILE A 344 -12.52 37.26 -3.32
C ILE A 344 -13.82 37.37 -2.50
N THR A 345 -14.91 37.82 -3.14
CA THR A 345 -16.22 38.05 -2.49
C THR A 345 -17.40 37.35 -3.18
N GLY A 346 -17.12 36.47 -4.14
CA GLY A 346 -18.13 35.72 -4.90
C GLY A 346 -17.48 34.77 -5.91
N LYS A 347 -18.26 34.31 -6.88
CA LYS A 347 -17.74 33.51 -8.00
C LYS A 347 -16.67 34.28 -8.77
N LEU A 348 -15.53 33.65 -9.03
CA LEU A 348 -14.38 34.30 -9.64
C LEU A 348 -14.50 34.35 -11.18
N PRO A 349 -14.13 35.48 -11.82
CA PRO A 349 -14.00 35.56 -13.27
C PRO A 349 -12.70 34.87 -13.70
N TYR A 350 -12.78 33.61 -14.14
CA TYR A 350 -11.64 32.88 -14.67
C TYR A 350 -11.53 33.01 -16.20
N THR A 351 -10.30 33.11 -16.69
CA THR A 351 -9.94 32.99 -18.10
C THR A 351 -9.66 31.53 -18.41
N VAL A 352 -10.27 31.01 -19.48
CA VAL A 352 -10.01 29.67 -20.00
C VAL A 352 -8.75 29.70 -20.89
N LEU A 353 -7.75 28.89 -20.57
CA LEU A 353 -6.50 28.76 -21.35
C LEU A 353 -6.45 27.43 -22.12
N VAL A 354 -6.87 26.32 -21.50
CA VAL A 354 -7.06 25.03 -22.18
C VAL A 354 -8.44 24.48 -21.84
N ASP A 355 -9.26 24.25 -22.88
CA ASP A 355 -10.67 23.84 -22.76
C ASP A 355 -10.97 22.43 -23.30
N ASN A 356 -10.01 21.52 -23.15
CA ASN A 356 -10.12 20.12 -23.50
C ASN A 356 -9.52 19.24 -22.39
N PHE A 357 -9.51 17.92 -22.61
CA PHE A 357 -8.87 16.94 -21.72
C PHE A 357 -7.85 16.13 -22.51
N ASP A 358 -7.07 16.82 -23.36
CA ASP A 358 -6.18 16.17 -24.34
C ASP A 358 -4.77 15.93 -23.78
N ALA A 359 -4.43 16.55 -22.63
CA ALA A 359 -3.13 16.44 -21.95
C ALA A 359 -3.20 16.93 -20.48
N GLN A 360 -2.17 16.63 -19.70
CA GLN A 360 -1.89 17.24 -18.39
C GLN A 360 -1.21 18.60 -18.56
N TYR A 361 -1.50 19.52 -17.63
CA TYR A 361 -0.80 20.79 -17.46
C TYR A 361 -0.62 21.03 -15.96
N GLU A 362 0.49 20.56 -15.42
CA GLU A 362 0.87 20.71 -14.01
C GLU A 362 1.82 21.89 -13.85
N TYR A 363 1.53 22.79 -12.91
CA TYR A 363 2.29 24.03 -12.71
C TYR A 363 3.63 23.76 -12.03
N ILE A 364 4.69 24.40 -12.53
CA ILE A 364 6.04 24.31 -11.95
C ILE A 364 6.46 25.64 -11.34
N THR A 365 6.26 26.74 -12.07
CA THR A 365 6.58 28.11 -11.65
C THR A 365 6.09 29.14 -12.69
N ASN A 366 6.20 30.44 -12.40
CA ASN A 366 6.09 31.51 -13.39
C ASN A 366 7.11 32.65 -13.20
N GLU A 367 7.44 33.32 -14.30
CA GLU A 367 8.14 34.61 -14.35
C GLU A 367 7.23 35.64 -15.03
N GLY A 368 6.60 36.50 -14.22
CA GLY A 368 5.59 37.45 -14.71
C GLY A 368 4.36 36.74 -15.27
N THR A 369 4.18 36.80 -16.59
CA THR A 369 3.10 36.12 -17.35
C THR A 369 3.58 34.85 -18.05
N VAL A 370 4.88 34.52 -18.01
CA VAL A 370 5.40 33.27 -18.58
C VAL A 370 5.33 32.17 -17.51
N PHE A 371 4.46 31.20 -17.73
CA PHE A 371 4.24 30.06 -16.85
C PHE A 371 4.92 28.81 -17.42
N THR A 372 5.58 28.06 -16.54
CA THR A 372 6.27 26.81 -16.86
C THR A 372 5.43 25.63 -16.36
N PHE A 373 5.13 24.68 -17.25
CA PHE A 373 4.28 23.52 -16.98
C PHE A 373 4.94 22.20 -17.36
N LEU A 374 4.67 21.14 -16.58
CA LEU A 374 4.87 19.75 -16.95
C LEU A 374 3.66 19.30 -17.79
N THR A 375 3.91 18.62 -18.91
CA THR A 375 2.84 18.13 -19.81
C THR A 375 3.21 16.86 -20.56
N ASN A 376 2.21 16.02 -20.84
CA ASN A 376 2.29 14.87 -21.75
C ASN A 376 1.82 15.21 -23.19
N LEU A 377 1.49 16.47 -23.50
CA LEU A 377 0.95 16.88 -24.79
C LEU A 377 1.88 16.52 -25.96
N ASN A 378 1.54 15.48 -26.72
CA ASN A 378 2.40 14.88 -27.73
C ASN A 378 3.81 14.55 -27.17
N ALA A 379 3.85 13.99 -25.95
CA ALA A 379 5.04 13.55 -25.24
C ALA A 379 4.65 12.57 -24.12
N PRO A 380 4.34 11.29 -24.41
CA PRO A 380 3.84 10.33 -23.43
C PRO A 380 4.79 10.03 -22.25
N LYS A 381 6.07 10.43 -22.31
CA LYS A 381 7.03 10.38 -21.19
C LYS A 381 7.24 11.71 -20.48
N TYR A 382 6.37 12.68 -20.78
CA TYR A 382 6.33 14.04 -20.27
C TYR A 382 7.51 14.94 -20.69
N LYS A 383 7.24 16.24 -20.79
CA LYS A 383 8.18 17.31 -21.13
C LYS A 383 7.79 18.61 -20.42
N VAL A 384 8.67 19.61 -20.44
CA VAL A 384 8.41 20.93 -19.84
C VAL A 384 8.18 21.97 -20.92
N ILE A 385 7.07 22.72 -20.84
CA ILE A 385 6.72 23.81 -21.75
C ILE A 385 6.59 25.15 -21.01
N ASN A 386 6.74 26.25 -21.75
CA ASN A 386 6.41 27.61 -21.33
C ASN A 386 5.22 28.15 -22.13
N ILE A 387 4.30 28.83 -21.42
CA ILE A 387 3.14 29.53 -21.97
C ILE A 387 3.15 30.98 -21.46
N ASP A 388 3.14 31.98 -22.35
CA ASP A 388 2.93 33.39 -21.97
C ASP A 388 1.43 33.70 -21.96
N PHE A 389 0.87 34.08 -20.81
CA PHE A 389 -0.56 34.39 -20.67
C PHE A 389 -0.97 35.66 -21.47
N ASN A 390 -0.02 36.48 -21.96
CA ASN A 390 -0.31 37.55 -22.93
C ASN A 390 -0.44 37.05 -24.39
N LYS A 391 -0.02 35.81 -24.66
CA LYS A 391 -0.03 35.14 -25.98
C LYS A 391 -0.42 33.67 -25.79
N PRO A 392 -1.63 33.40 -25.29
CA PRO A 392 -2.04 32.10 -24.77
C PRO A 392 -2.21 31.02 -25.84
N GLU A 393 -2.21 31.39 -27.12
CA GLU A 393 -2.45 30.49 -28.25
C GLU A 393 -1.37 29.40 -28.35
N GLN A 394 -1.77 28.16 -28.62
CA GLN A 394 -0.87 26.99 -28.64
C GLN A 394 0.32 27.14 -29.61
N GLU A 395 0.15 27.92 -30.68
CA GLU A 395 1.17 28.28 -31.66
C GLU A 395 2.34 29.10 -31.06
N ASN A 396 2.12 29.77 -29.93
CA ASN A 396 3.12 30.56 -29.20
C ASN A 396 3.83 29.78 -28.07
N TRP A 397 3.38 28.56 -27.74
CA TRP A 397 3.94 27.75 -26.66
C TRP A 397 5.34 27.23 -27.05
N GLN A 398 6.24 27.13 -26.07
CA GLN A 398 7.64 26.77 -26.31
C GLN A 398 8.05 25.59 -25.44
N THR A 399 8.67 24.56 -26.01
CA THR A 399 9.34 23.54 -25.20
C THR A 399 10.54 24.16 -24.49
N LEU A 400 10.61 23.99 -23.17
CA LEU A 400 11.76 24.36 -22.34
C LEU A 400 12.69 23.16 -22.15
N ILE A 401 12.13 21.97 -21.89
CA ILE A 401 12.87 20.71 -21.76
C ILE A 401 12.11 19.65 -22.53
N GLU A 402 12.75 19.04 -23.53
CA GLU A 402 12.16 18.00 -24.39
C GLU A 402 11.89 16.69 -23.64
N GLU A 403 11.10 15.81 -24.27
CA GLU A 403 10.84 14.45 -23.81
C GLU A 403 12.13 13.58 -23.85
N ASP A 404 12.41 12.77 -22.82
CA ASP A 404 13.51 11.78 -22.86
C ASP A 404 13.03 10.49 -23.54
N GLU A 405 13.75 10.05 -24.57
CA GLU A 405 13.45 8.83 -25.35
C GLU A 405 13.24 7.58 -24.48
N ASN A 406 13.82 7.51 -23.28
CA ASN A 406 14.02 6.29 -22.49
C ASN A 406 13.56 6.40 -21.02
N ALA A 407 13.19 7.58 -20.53
CA ALA A 407 12.81 7.82 -19.13
C ALA A 407 11.58 8.74 -19.02
N VAL A 408 10.73 8.50 -18.02
CA VAL A 408 9.52 9.29 -17.76
C VAL A 408 9.88 10.45 -16.83
N LEU A 409 9.52 11.69 -17.14
CA LEU A 409 9.66 12.82 -16.22
C LEU A 409 8.48 12.80 -15.22
N GLU A 410 8.73 12.39 -13.97
CA GLU A 410 7.66 12.21 -12.96
C GLU A 410 7.23 13.52 -12.31
N TRP A 411 8.15 14.46 -12.10
CA TRP A 411 7.85 15.78 -11.52
C TRP A 411 9.01 16.77 -11.73
N VAL A 412 8.69 18.06 -11.58
CA VAL A 412 9.65 19.18 -11.64
C VAL A 412 9.34 20.18 -10.54
N SER A 413 10.36 20.71 -9.86
CA SER A 413 10.21 21.79 -8.88
C SER A 413 11.16 22.96 -9.20
N CYS A 414 10.70 24.21 -9.07
CA CYS A 414 11.57 25.37 -9.16
C CYS A 414 12.20 25.70 -7.81
N VAL A 415 13.53 25.86 -7.78
CA VAL A 415 14.32 26.12 -6.56
C VAL A 415 15.43 27.13 -6.86
N ASN A 416 15.89 27.86 -5.84
CA ASN A 416 16.91 28.91 -5.93
C ASN A 416 16.65 29.93 -7.07
N LYS A 417 15.38 30.34 -7.20
CA LYS A 417 14.81 31.26 -8.20
C LYS A 417 14.84 30.80 -9.65
N ASN A 418 15.96 30.27 -10.13
CA ASN A 418 16.19 30.02 -11.56
C ASN A 418 16.75 28.61 -11.89
N LYS A 419 16.72 27.68 -10.93
CA LYS A 419 17.03 26.27 -11.17
C LYS A 419 15.74 25.44 -11.14
N LEU A 420 15.67 24.44 -12.01
CA LEU A 420 14.64 23.41 -12.01
C LEU A 420 15.25 22.11 -11.50
N VAL A 421 14.58 21.43 -10.58
CA VAL A 421 14.94 20.11 -10.07
C VAL A 421 13.96 19.12 -10.69
N LEU A 422 14.46 18.26 -11.58
CA LEU A 422 13.68 17.26 -12.31
C LEU A 422 13.92 15.88 -11.69
N CYS A 423 12.86 15.08 -11.57
CA CYS A 423 12.98 13.67 -11.23
C CYS A 423 12.41 12.79 -12.35
N TYR A 424 13.27 11.97 -12.94
CA TYR A 424 12.89 10.99 -13.95
C TYR A 424 12.77 9.59 -13.35
N LEU A 425 11.98 8.74 -13.99
CA LEU A 425 11.92 7.30 -13.80
C LEU A 425 12.54 6.60 -15.02
N LYS A 426 13.69 5.93 -14.82
CA LYS A 426 14.40 5.21 -15.89
C LYS A 426 14.55 3.74 -15.52
N ASP A 427 13.86 2.87 -16.26
CA ASP A 427 13.68 1.45 -15.93
C ASP A 427 13.28 1.26 -14.45
N VAL A 428 12.21 1.94 -14.03
CA VAL A 428 11.64 1.83 -12.67
C VAL A 428 12.62 2.23 -11.53
N LYS A 429 13.59 3.10 -11.81
CA LYS A 429 14.54 3.66 -10.82
C LYS A 429 14.57 5.18 -10.96
N ASN A 430 14.58 5.92 -9.86
CA ASN A 430 14.62 7.38 -9.95
C ASN A 430 16.01 7.92 -10.30
N LYS A 431 16.02 9.00 -11.07
CA LYS A 431 17.19 9.82 -11.40
C LYS A 431 16.84 11.29 -11.24
N MET A 432 17.75 12.08 -10.69
CA MET A 432 17.52 13.51 -10.43
C MET A 432 18.52 14.40 -11.16
N TYR A 433 18.01 15.47 -11.75
CA TYR A 433 18.79 16.43 -12.53
C TYR A 433 18.45 17.87 -12.14
N VAL A 434 19.45 18.74 -12.19
CA VAL A 434 19.29 20.19 -12.00
C VAL A 434 19.45 20.85 -13.37
N HIS A 435 18.46 21.64 -13.78
CA HIS A 435 18.42 22.37 -15.05
C HIS A 435 18.28 23.88 -14.81
N SER A 436 18.56 24.68 -15.85
CA SER A 436 18.30 26.12 -15.88
C SER A 436 16.82 26.39 -16.22
N LEU A 437 16.12 27.21 -15.42
CA LEU A 437 14.76 27.68 -15.74
C LEU A 437 14.74 28.56 -17.00
N GLU A 438 15.78 29.38 -17.20
CA GLU A 438 15.88 30.34 -18.31
C GLU A 438 16.12 29.65 -19.67
N THR A 439 16.81 28.51 -19.68
CA THR A 439 17.32 27.91 -20.93
C THR A 439 17.03 26.41 -21.09
N GLY A 440 16.42 25.77 -20.09
CA GLY A 440 16.14 24.33 -20.06
C GLY A 440 17.37 23.43 -19.96
N LYS A 441 18.59 23.98 -20.05
CA LYS A 441 19.83 23.22 -20.12
C LYS A 441 20.15 22.51 -18.81
N LEU A 442 20.59 21.26 -18.92
CA LEU A 442 21.16 20.49 -17.83
C LEU A 442 22.37 21.22 -17.22
N ILE A 443 22.39 21.32 -15.90
CA ILE A 443 23.49 21.82 -15.08
C ILE A 443 24.25 20.64 -14.43
N LYS A 444 23.53 19.68 -13.84
CA LYS A 444 24.11 18.60 -13.01
C LYS A 444 23.18 17.39 -12.87
N GLU A 445 23.71 16.17 -12.88
CA GLU A 445 23.03 14.98 -12.31
C GLU A 445 23.31 14.91 -10.80
N ILE A 446 22.26 14.76 -9.99
CA ILE A 446 22.38 14.45 -8.57
C ILE A 446 22.51 12.92 -8.45
N PRO A 447 23.68 12.39 -8.04
CA PRO A 447 23.89 10.94 -7.99
C PRO A 447 23.03 10.30 -6.89
N LEU A 448 22.24 9.30 -7.30
CA LEU A 448 21.41 8.46 -6.44
C LEU A 448 21.63 6.98 -6.78
N ASP A 449 21.50 6.13 -5.76
CA ASP A 449 21.52 4.67 -5.86
C ASP A 449 20.23 4.11 -6.49
N ILE A 450 20.15 2.78 -6.67
CA ILE A 450 18.95 2.08 -7.12
C ILE A 450 17.85 2.22 -6.05
N GLY A 451 16.87 3.10 -6.30
CA GLY A 451 15.75 3.34 -5.38
C GLY A 451 14.72 4.33 -5.93
N THR A 452 13.94 4.86 -4.99
CA THR A 452 12.82 5.80 -5.21
C THR A 452 13.05 7.09 -4.44
N VAL A 453 12.77 8.23 -5.06
CA VAL A 453 12.63 9.51 -4.34
C VAL A 453 11.17 9.64 -3.93
N ILE A 454 10.90 9.51 -2.63
CA ILE A 454 9.53 9.53 -2.06
C ILE A 454 9.13 10.92 -1.53
N GLY A 455 10.03 11.89 -1.60
CA GLY A 455 9.74 13.29 -1.31
C GLY A 455 10.94 14.18 -1.63
N CYS A 456 10.67 15.40 -2.08
CA CYS A 456 11.66 16.46 -2.23
C CYS A 456 11.07 17.75 -1.64
N SER A 457 11.86 18.54 -0.92
CA SER A 457 11.41 19.82 -0.38
C SER A 457 12.38 20.95 -0.74
N GLY A 458 11.80 22.13 -0.97
CA GLY A 458 12.47 23.35 -1.41
C GLY A 458 11.54 24.12 -2.36
N LYS A 459 11.11 25.32 -1.97
CA LYS A 459 10.36 26.25 -2.86
C LYS A 459 11.33 27.07 -3.71
N LYS A 460 10.80 27.80 -4.69
CA LYS A 460 11.53 28.79 -5.51
C LYS A 460 12.38 29.77 -4.69
N LYS A 461 11.93 30.14 -3.49
CA LYS A 461 12.65 31.04 -2.56
C LYS A 461 13.78 30.40 -1.75
N ASN A 462 13.87 29.06 -1.68
CA ASN A 462 14.92 28.34 -0.96
C ASN A 462 16.19 28.17 -1.81
N LYS A 463 17.36 28.13 -1.16
CA LYS A 463 18.66 27.87 -1.82
C LYS A 463 19.07 26.40 -1.85
N GLU A 464 18.47 25.58 -1.00
CA GLU A 464 18.79 24.17 -0.78
C GLU A 464 17.55 23.32 -1.03
N ILE A 465 17.76 22.02 -1.31
CA ILE A 465 16.72 20.99 -1.28
C ILE A 465 17.05 19.90 -0.28
N PHE A 466 16.01 19.23 0.21
CA PHE A 466 16.12 17.95 0.91
C PHE A 466 15.44 16.86 0.09
N ILE A 467 16.12 15.73 -0.10
CA ILE A 467 15.66 14.60 -0.91
C ILE A 467 15.47 13.40 0.02
N HIS A 468 14.23 12.92 0.17
CA HIS A 468 13.95 11.68 0.89
C HIS A 468 13.93 10.50 -0.08
N PHE A 469 14.98 9.68 -0.01
CA PHE A 469 15.23 8.52 -0.86
C PHE A 469 15.07 7.22 -0.07
N MET A 470 14.57 6.15 -0.70
CA MET A 470 14.55 4.81 -0.12
C MET A 470 14.68 3.71 -1.19
N SER A 471 14.91 2.46 -0.75
CA SER A 471 14.98 1.28 -1.61
C SER A 471 14.57 0.02 -0.85
N PHE A 472 14.42 -1.12 -1.53
CA PHE A 472 14.03 -2.38 -0.89
C PHE A 472 14.93 -2.80 0.28
N LEU A 473 16.22 -2.43 0.24
CA LEU A 473 17.24 -2.70 1.27
C LEU A 473 17.80 -1.42 1.91
N THR A 474 17.10 -0.29 1.77
CA THR A 474 17.53 1.02 2.29
C THR A 474 16.33 1.70 2.96
N PRO A 475 16.21 1.66 4.31
CA PRO A 475 15.04 2.14 5.03
C PRO A 475 14.65 3.58 4.71
N GLY A 476 15.66 4.45 4.63
CA GLY A 476 15.53 5.79 4.05
C GLY A 476 16.80 6.60 4.26
N VAL A 477 17.06 7.53 3.35
CA VAL A 477 18.13 8.52 3.44
C VAL A 477 17.51 9.87 3.14
N ILE A 478 17.73 10.86 4.00
CA ILE A 478 17.46 12.26 3.68
C ILE A 478 18.80 12.86 3.27
N TYR A 479 18.93 13.20 2.00
CA TYR A 479 20.05 14.00 1.51
C TYR A 479 19.70 15.49 1.61
N ARG A 480 20.71 16.32 1.79
CA ARG A 480 20.67 17.78 1.63
C ARG A 480 21.52 18.15 0.42
N VAL A 481 21.05 19.10 -0.39
CA VAL A 481 21.81 19.64 -1.53
C VAL A 481 21.71 21.17 -1.52
N ASP A 482 22.84 21.86 -1.33
CA ASP A 482 22.89 23.31 -1.55
C ASP A 482 22.93 23.57 -3.06
N LEU A 483 21.93 24.28 -3.60
CA LEU A 483 21.84 24.64 -5.02
C LEU A 483 22.34 26.06 -5.30
N SER A 484 22.95 26.74 -4.31
CA SER A 484 23.58 28.05 -4.45
C SER A 484 25.08 28.02 -4.73
N VAL A 485 25.72 26.85 -4.63
CA VAL A 485 27.09 26.59 -5.08
C VAL A 485 27.15 26.19 -6.57
N ASP A 486 28.36 26.26 -7.14
CA ASP A 486 28.63 25.92 -8.55
C ASP A 486 28.54 24.41 -8.83
N ASP A 487 29.03 23.57 -7.92
CA ASP A 487 28.95 22.10 -8.02
C ASP A 487 28.09 21.48 -6.90
N PRO A 488 26.75 21.42 -7.06
CA PRO A 488 25.87 20.87 -6.03
C PRO A 488 26.05 19.35 -5.92
N THR A 489 26.35 18.87 -4.71
CA THR A 489 26.50 17.44 -4.39
C THR A 489 25.61 17.05 -3.20
N PRO A 490 25.07 15.81 -3.16
CA PRO A 490 24.18 15.38 -2.09
C PRO A 490 24.94 14.94 -0.83
N GLU A 491 24.77 15.70 0.25
CA GLU A 491 25.26 15.37 1.59
C GLU A 491 24.22 14.51 2.33
N VAL A 492 24.64 13.48 3.08
CA VAL A 492 23.72 12.69 3.91
C VAL A 492 23.37 13.50 5.17
N TYR A 493 22.17 14.09 5.20
CA TYR A 493 21.64 14.80 6.37
C TYR A 493 21.06 13.84 7.41
N ARG A 494 20.38 12.77 6.98
CA ARG A 494 19.84 11.73 7.87
C ARG A 494 19.89 10.35 7.22
N LEU A 495 20.25 9.34 8.00
CA LEU A 495 20.23 7.94 7.58
C LEU A 495 19.33 7.14 8.52
N ILE A 496 18.21 6.63 8.02
CA ILE A 496 17.28 5.77 8.75
C ILE A 496 17.86 4.35 8.73
N LYS A 497 17.93 3.72 9.91
CA LYS A 497 18.52 2.38 10.10
C LYS A 497 17.51 1.45 10.75
N VAL A 498 17.58 0.17 10.40
CA VAL A 498 16.95 -0.91 11.16
C VAL A 498 18.02 -1.55 12.05
N SER A 499 17.77 -1.53 13.36
CA SER A 499 18.62 -2.23 14.34
C SER A 499 18.60 -3.74 14.10
N ASN A 500 19.74 -4.40 14.31
CA ASN A 500 19.91 -5.85 14.24
C ASN A 500 19.56 -6.51 12.87
N PHE A 501 19.58 -5.77 11.76
CA PHE A 501 19.39 -6.31 10.42
C PHE A 501 20.61 -6.05 9.51
N ASP A 502 21.22 -7.13 9.01
CA ASP A 502 22.35 -7.08 8.07
C ASP A 502 21.86 -7.10 6.62
N PHE A 503 21.61 -5.91 6.06
CA PHE A 503 21.23 -5.73 4.67
C PHE A 503 22.25 -6.27 3.66
N SER A 504 23.52 -6.45 4.05
CA SER A 504 24.57 -6.93 3.14
C SER A 504 24.37 -8.40 2.73
N GLN A 505 23.58 -9.18 3.47
CA GLN A 505 23.22 -10.57 3.13
C GLN A 505 22.20 -10.68 2.01
N PHE A 506 21.53 -9.59 1.63
CA PHE A 506 20.47 -9.57 0.63
C PHE A 506 20.93 -8.89 -0.66
N GLU A 507 20.25 -9.18 -1.76
CA GLU A 507 20.50 -8.56 -3.06
C GLU A 507 19.17 -8.21 -3.76
N ILE A 508 19.24 -7.18 -4.60
CA ILE A 508 18.18 -6.74 -5.50
C ILE A 508 18.63 -7.05 -6.93
N LYS A 509 17.78 -7.70 -7.71
CA LYS A 509 17.98 -7.92 -9.16
C LYS A 509 16.80 -7.33 -9.91
N GLN A 510 17.07 -6.71 -11.06
CA GLN A 510 16.04 -6.35 -12.02
C GLN A 510 16.19 -7.28 -13.23
N ILE A 511 15.09 -7.90 -13.66
CA ILE A 511 15.03 -8.74 -14.85
C ILE A 511 13.91 -8.25 -15.77
N PHE A 512 13.92 -8.71 -17.02
CA PHE A 512 12.88 -8.43 -18.00
C PHE A 512 12.34 -9.75 -18.58
N TYR A 513 11.10 -10.09 -18.24
CA TYR A 513 10.45 -11.31 -18.73
C TYR A 513 9.51 -10.98 -19.91
N PRO A 514 9.31 -11.92 -20.86
CA PRO A 514 8.32 -11.74 -21.91
C PRO A 514 6.91 -11.98 -21.36
N SER A 515 5.99 -11.08 -21.66
CA SER A 515 4.55 -11.35 -21.59
C SER A 515 4.08 -12.24 -22.75
N LYS A 516 2.82 -12.64 -22.70
CA LYS A 516 2.08 -13.48 -23.67
C LYS A 516 2.13 -12.96 -25.11
N ASP A 517 2.24 -11.64 -25.31
CA ASP A 517 2.39 -10.99 -26.62
C ASP A 517 3.85 -10.69 -27.01
N GLY A 518 4.81 -11.07 -26.16
CA GLY A 518 6.24 -10.82 -26.34
C GLY A 518 6.77 -9.54 -25.70
N THR A 519 5.90 -8.64 -25.21
CA THR A 519 6.31 -7.39 -24.52
C THR A 519 7.24 -7.69 -23.35
N LYS A 520 8.31 -6.91 -23.19
CA LYS A 520 9.24 -7.07 -22.07
C LYS A 520 8.76 -6.29 -20.86
N ILE A 521 8.37 -7.03 -19.82
CA ILE A 521 7.89 -6.46 -18.56
C ILE A 521 9.03 -6.49 -17.54
N PRO A 522 9.34 -5.39 -16.82
CA PRO A 522 10.31 -5.42 -15.75
C PRO A 522 9.79 -6.21 -14.54
N MET A 523 10.69 -6.87 -13.83
CA MET A 523 10.43 -7.37 -12.49
C MET A 523 11.65 -7.20 -11.59
N PHE A 524 11.44 -6.65 -10.39
CA PHE A 524 12.43 -6.70 -9.33
C PHE A 524 12.29 -7.99 -8.52
N LEU A 525 13.43 -8.57 -8.15
CA LEU A 525 13.56 -9.72 -7.27
C LEU A 525 14.45 -9.31 -6.09
N VAL A 526 13.98 -9.56 -4.87
CA VAL A 526 14.72 -9.29 -3.62
C VAL A 526 14.82 -10.58 -2.84
N HIS A 527 16.04 -11.02 -2.54
CA HIS A 527 16.28 -12.30 -1.86
C HIS A 527 17.64 -12.34 -1.16
N LYS A 528 17.88 -13.36 -0.33
CA LYS A 528 19.19 -13.61 0.29
C LYS A 528 20.22 -14.02 -0.76
N LYS A 529 21.44 -13.48 -0.68
CA LYS A 529 22.55 -13.81 -1.59
C LYS A 529 22.86 -15.30 -1.54
N GLY A 530 23.10 -15.89 -2.72
CA GLY A 530 23.39 -17.32 -2.84
C GLY A 530 22.18 -18.24 -2.65
N VAL A 531 20.94 -17.73 -2.76
CA VAL A 531 19.73 -18.57 -2.79
C VAL A 531 19.81 -19.63 -3.88
N VAL A 532 19.32 -20.84 -3.59
CA VAL A 532 19.33 -21.95 -4.54
C VAL A 532 18.05 -21.93 -5.37
N LEU A 533 18.18 -21.91 -6.69
CA LEU A 533 17.06 -21.93 -7.63
C LEU A 533 16.66 -23.38 -7.97
N ASP A 534 16.06 -24.05 -6.98
CA ASP A 534 15.55 -25.43 -7.09
C ASP A 534 14.02 -25.53 -7.01
N GLY A 535 13.32 -24.38 -7.04
CA GLY A 535 11.88 -24.23 -6.91
C GLY A 535 11.34 -24.21 -5.48
N LYS A 536 12.15 -24.48 -4.44
CA LYS A 536 11.61 -24.65 -3.09
C LYS A 536 11.39 -23.37 -2.29
N ASN A 537 11.77 -22.20 -2.80
CA ASN A 537 11.69 -20.94 -2.05
C ASN A 537 10.24 -20.41 -2.02
N PRO A 538 9.68 -20.08 -0.83
CA PRO A 538 8.42 -19.33 -0.74
C PRO A 538 8.59 -17.99 -1.46
N THR A 539 7.66 -17.64 -2.35
CA THR A 539 7.78 -16.42 -3.17
C THR A 539 6.54 -15.56 -3.03
N TYR A 540 6.74 -14.26 -2.86
CA TYR A 540 5.69 -13.26 -2.68
C TYR A 540 5.75 -12.29 -3.85
N LEU A 541 4.80 -12.41 -4.79
CA LEU A 541 4.72 -11.60 -6.00
C LEU A 541 3.67 -10.50 -5.84
N TYR A 542 4.11 -9.24 -5.93
CA TYR A 542 3.28 -8.04 -5.85
C TYR A 542 3.05 -7.40 -7.22
N GLY A 543 1.86 -6.82 -7.43
CA GLY A 543 1.51 -6.07 -8.65
C GLY A 543 0.33 -5.11 -8.47
N TYR A 544 0.15 -4.22 -9.45
CA TYR A 544 -0.94 -3.24 -9.49
C TYR A 544 -1.53 -3.08 -10.90
N GLY A 545 -0.85 -2.37 -11.81
CA GLY A 545 -1.22 -2.26 -13.22
C GLY A 545 -2.50 -1.46 -13.51
N GLY A 546 -2.40 -0.13 -13.44
CA GLY A 546 -3.49 0.80 -13.76
C GLY A 546 -3.16 2.22 -13.29
N PHE A 547 -3.95 3.20 -13.73
CA PHE A 547 -3.97 4.57 -13.23
C PHE A 547 -2.61 5.30 -13.32
N GLU A 548 -1.74 4.88 -14.25
CA GLU A 548 -0.36 5.36 -14.41
C GLU A 548 0.52 5.20 -13.14
N ILE A 549 0.09 4.40 -12.15
CA ILE A 549 0.83 4.24 -10.90
C ILE A 549 2.03 3.31 -11.09
N SER A 550 3.23 3.90 -11.16
CA SER A 550 4.52 3.21 -11.18
C SER A 550 4.86 2.54 -9.85
N ILE A 551 5.10 1.22 -9.85
CA ILE A 551 5.41 0.46 -8.62
C ILE A 551 6.92 0.41 -8.37
N LYS A 552 7.43 1.47 -7.75
CA LYS A 552 8.87 1.75 -7.57
C LYS A 552 9.50 1.05 -6.35
N PRO A 553 10.84 0.88 -6.29
CA PRO A 553 11.54 0.27 -5.16
C PRO A 553 11.39 1.03 -3.83
N THR A 554 10.46 0.59 -2.97
CA THR A 554 10.19 1.17 -1.64
C THR A 554 10.60 0.24 -0.51
N PHE A 555 10.95 0.79 0.65
CA PHE A 555 11.24 0.01 1.84
C PHE A 555 9.96 -0.56 2.49
N SER A 556 10.09 -1.67 3.22
CA SER A 556 9.03 -2.23 4.07
C SER A 556 9.67 -3.12 5.13
N VAL A 557 9.31 -2.88 6.40
CA VAL A 557 9.71 -3.71 7.56
C VAL A 557 9.12 -5.11 7.44
N SER A 558 7.82 -5.20 7.14
CA SER A 558 7.10 -6.46 6.97
C SER A 558 7.79 -7.39 5.96
N ARG A 559 8.23 -6.84 4.81
CA ARG A 559 9.00 -7.58 3.81
C ARG A 559 10.31 -8.15 4.37
N LEU A 560 11.00 -7.47 5.30
CA LEU A 560 12.22 -8.00 5.89
C LEU A 560 11.96 -9.30 6.67
N VAL A 561 10.85 -9.39 7.41
CA VAL A 561 10.43 -10.61 8.12
C VAL A 561 10.21 -11.76 7.13
N PHE A 562 9.56 -11.49 5.99
CA PHE A 562 9.37 -12.50 4.94
C PHE A 562 10.71 -12.98 4.32
N LEU A 563 11.63 -12.06 4.06
CA LEU A 563 12.94 -12.36 3.45
C LEU A 563 13.91 -13.08 4.39
N LYS A 564 13.90 -12.73 5.69
CA LYS A 564 14.84 -13.20 6.70
C LYS A 564 14.30 -14.41 7.45
N ASP A 565 13.16 -14.23 8.11
CA ASP A 565 12.63 -15.17 9.11
C ASP A 565 11.68 -16.21 8.50
N LEU A 566 11.13 -15.96 7.30
CA LEU A 566 10.37 -16.94 6.51
C LEU A 566 11.16 -17.48 5.31
N GLY A 567 12.43 -17.09 5.16
CA GLY A 567 13.34 -17.58 4.10
C GLY A 567 12.88 -17.31 2.66
N GLY A 568 12.00 -16.33 2.47
CA GLY A 568 11.31 -16.11 1.20
C GLY A 568 12.04 -15.22 0.19
N LEU A 569 11.46 -15.15 -1.01
CA LEU A 569 11.85 -14.23 -2.09
C LEU A 569 10.70 -13.27 -2.38
N PHE A 570 10.96 -11.97 -2.38
CA PHE A 570 9.98 -10.96 -2.76
C PHE A 570 10.17 -10.55 -4.21
N ALA A 571 9.07 -10.42 -4.95
CA ALA A 571 9.04 -10.04 -6.36
C ALA A 571 8.02 -8.92 -6.61
N VAL A 572 8.36 -7.98 -7.50
CA VAL A 572 7.46 -6.91 -7.97
C VAL A 572 7.44 -6.95 -9.47
N ALA A 573 6.27 -7.18 -10.07
CA ALA A 573 6.09 -7.12 -11.52
C ALA A 573 5.55 -5.74 -11.94
N ASN A 574 6.33 -5.01 -12.73
CA ASN A 574 5.98 -3.68 -13.26
C ASN A 574 5.14 -3.80 -14.54
N ILE A 575 4.00 -4.45 -14.38
CA ILE A 575 3.03 -4.78 -15.45
C ILE A 575 2.42 -3.54 -16.09
N ARG A 576 1.85 -3.69 -17.29
CA ARG A 576 1.20 -2.60 -18.03
C ARG A 576 0.02 -2.00 -17.28
N GLY A 577 -0.39 -0.80 -17.67
CA GLY A 577 -1.36 0.00 -16.93
C GLY A 577 -0.71 0.91 -15.87
N GLY A 578 0.46 0.56 -15.33
CA GLY A 578 1.27 1.50 -14.56
C GLY A 578 1.92 2.58 -15.45
N GLY A 579 2.70 3.48 -14.84
CA GLY A 579 3.36 4.60 -15.52
C GLY A 579 4.83 4.35 -15.86
N GLU A 580 5.35 3.14 -15.69
CA GLU A 580 6.81 2.88 -15.68
C GLU A 580 7.55 3.26 -16.97
N TYR A 581 6.82 3.35 -18.11
CA TYR A 581 7.32 3.85 -19.39
C TYR A 581 6.40 4.93 -20.01
N GLY A 582 5.67 5.65 -19.16
CA GLY A 582 4.80 6.78 -19.51
C GLY A 582 3.41 6.34 -19.98
N GLU A 583 2.65 7.27 -20.56
CA GLU A 583 1.25 7.08 -20.94
C GLU A 583 1.07 5.88 -21.90
N THR A 584 2.05 5.59 -22.77
CA THR A 584 1.99 4.40 -23.63
C THR A 584 1.96 3.08 -22.85
N TRP A 585 2.58 3.03 -21.67
CA TRP A 585 2.52 1.90 -20.74
C TRP A 585 1.15 1.81 -20.06
N HIS A 586 0.63 2.96 -19.61
CA HIS A 586 -0.71 3.10 -19.04
C HIS A 586 -1.80 2.63 -20.03
N LYS A 587 -1.94 3.31 -21.17
CA LYS A 587 -2.93 3.00 -22.23
C LYS A 587 -2.69 1.68 -22.95
N SER A 588 -1.66 0.91 -22.58
CA SER A 588 -1.48 -0.49 -23.02
C SER A 588 -2.11 -1.51 -22.06
N GLY A 589 -2.59 -1.08 -20.89
CA GLY A 589 -3.25 -1.89 -19.87
C GLY A 589 -4.60 -1.34 -19.40
N THR A 590 -5.29 -0.49 -20.17
CA THR A 590 -6.62 0.07 -19.83
C THR A 590 -7.72 -0.37 -20.81
N HIS A 591 -8.99 -0.15 -20.44
CA HIS A 591 -10.19 -0.43 -21.25
C HIS A 591 -10.16 -1.86 -21.84
N SER A 592 -10.32 -2.00 -23.16
CA SER A 592 -10.30 -3.29 -23.88
C SER A 592 -8.95 -4.01 -23.83
N LYS A 593 -7.88 -3.34 -23.38
CA LYS A 593 -6.56 -3.93 -23.15
C LYS A 593 -6.32 -4.29 -21.68
N LYS A 594 -7.27 -4.10 -20.75
CA LYS A 594 -7.07 -4.43 -19.32
C LYS A 594 -6.67 -5.89 -19.09
N GLN A 595 -7.05 -6.82 -19.98
CA GLN A 595 -6.58 -8.20 -19.97
C GLN A 595 -5.04 -8.33 -20.04
N ASN A 596 -4.34 -7.42 -20.72
CA ASN A 596 -2.87 -7.41 -20.79
C ASN A 596 -2.23 -7.34 -19.39
N VAL A 597 -2.87 -6.66 -18.45
CA VAL A 597 -2.39 -6.53 -17.07
C VAL A 597 -2.40 -7.88 -16.34
N PHE A 598 -3.46 -8.66 -16.53
CA PHE A 598 -3.58 -10.01 -15.96
C PHE A 598 -2.65 -11.00 -16.68
N ASP A 599 -2.54 -10.90 -18.01
CA ASP A 599 -1.63 -11.70 -18.83
C ASP A 599 -0.15 -11.45 -18.46
N ASP A 600 0.26 -10.19 -18.24
CA ASP A 600 1.61 -9.81 -17.77
C ASP A 600 1.91 -10.45 -16.41
N PHE A 601 0.98 -10.35 -15.47
CA PHE A 601 1.17 -10.86 -14.10
C PHE A 601 1.14 -12.39 -14.01
N GLN A 602 0.37 -13.05 -14.88
CA GLN A 602 0.43 -14.50 -15.08
C GLN A 602 1.79 -14.92 -15.67
N ALA A 603 2.32 -14.17 -16.64
CA ALA A 603 3.66 -14.40 -17.19
C ALA A 603 4.79 -14.15 -16.17
N ALA A 604 4.62 -13.26 -15.19
CA ALA A 604 5.57 -13.11 -14.07
C ALA A 604 5.63 -14.38 -13.22
N ALA A 605 4.47 -14.95 -12.87
CA ALA A 605 4.37 -16.21 -12.13
C ALA A 605 5.00 -17.36 -12.91
N GLU A 606 4.66 -17.51 -14.19
CA GLU A 606 5.23 -18.54 -15.08
C GLU A 606 6.75 -18.39 -15.23
N TYR A 607 7.28 -17.17 -15.31
CA TYR A 607 8.72 -16.92 -15.31
C TYR A 607 9.39 -17.34 -13.99
N LEU A 608 8.81 -16.99 -12.84
CA LEU A 608 9.34 -17.36 -11.52
C LEU A 608 9.40 -18.88 -11.31
N ILE A 609 8.37 -19.59 -11.79
CA ILE A 609 8.30 -21.05 -11.75
C ILE A 609 9.30 -21.67 -12.75
N ALA A 610 9.33 -21.21 -14.00
CA ALA A 610 10.22 -21.75 -15.04
C ALA A 610 11.71 -21.54 -14.73
N GLN A 611 12.07 -20.41 -14.11
CA GLN A 611 13.44 -20.13 -13.63
C GLN A 611 13.73 -20.74 -12.25
N LYS A 612 12.82 -21.55 -11.69
CA LYS A 612 12.97 -22.28 -10.43
C LYS A 612 13.25 -21.40 -9.20
N TYR A 613 12.72 -20.17 -9.20
CA TYR A 613 12.62 -19.41 -7.96
C TYR A 613 11.63 -20.10 -7.01
N THR A 614 10.49 -20.57 -7.54
CA THR A 614 9.39 -21.18 -6.76
C THR A 614 8.66 -22.30 -7.53
N THR A 615 7.61 -22.86 -6.94
CA THR A 615 6.58 -23.67 -7.61
C THR A 615 5.19 -23.05 -7.38
N PRO A 616 4.13 -23.41 -8.13
CA PRO A 616 2.79 -22.86 -7.93
C PRO A 616 2.35 -22.91 -6.46
N GLU A 617 2.56 -24.04 -5.79
CA GLU A 617 2.16 -24.28 -4.41
C GLU A 617 2.88 -23.40 -3.39
N LYS A 618 3.96 -22.72 -3.79
CA LYS A 618 4.78 -21.83 -2.95
C LYS A 618 4.74 -20.35 -3.36
N LEU A 619 3.95 -20.02 -4.39
CA LEU A 619 3.73 -18.66 -4.84
C LEU A 619 2.53 -18.03 -4.12
N VAL A 620 2.79 -16.95 -3.38
CA VAL A 620 1.78 -15.99 -2.94
C VAL A 620 1.68 -14.89 -4.00
N ILE A 621 0.46 -14.52 -4.38
CA ILE A 621 0.20 -13.28 -5.12
C ILE A 621 -0.53 -12.27 -4.24
N HIS A 622 -0.14 -10.99 -4.32
CA HIS A 622 -0.69 -9.90 -3.51
C HIS A 622 -0.88 -8.62 -4.33
N GLY A 623 -1.97 -7.91 -4.04
CA GLY A 623 -2.29 -6.62 -4.62
C GLY A 623 -3.36 -5.90 -3.83
N HIS A 624 -3.37 -4.57 -3.96
CA HIS A 624 -4.21 -3.65 -3.20
C HIS A 624 -4.97 -2.71 -4.14
N SER A 625 -6.24 -2.41 -3.87
CA SER A 625 -7.10 -1.54 -4.70
C SER A 625 -7.31 -2.12 -6.11
N ASN A 626 -6.88 -1.45 -7.18
CA ASN A 626 -6.79 -2.05 -8.53
C ASN A 626 -5.83 -3.28 -8.57
N GLY A 627 -4.85 -3.37 -7.67
CA GLY A 627 -4.11 -4.62 -7.43
C GLY A 627 -4.98 -5.74 -6.82
N GLY A 628 -6.04 -5.41 -6.06
CA GLY A 628 -7.01 -6.40 -5.58
C GLY A 628 -7.86 -6.97 -6.71
N LEU A 629 -8.24 -6.14 -7.68
CA LEU A 629 -8.84 -6.57 -8.96
C LEU A 629 -7.90 -7.52 -9.72
N LEU A 630 -6.62 -7.15 -9.86
CA LEU A 630 -5.58 -7.98 -10.49
C LEU A 630 -5.51 -9.38 -9.87
N ILE A 631 -5.44 -9.47 -8.54
CA ILE A 631 -5.38 -10.78 -7.85
C ILE A 631 -6.66 -11.59 -8.11
N ALA A 632 -7.83 -10.98 -7.95
CA ALA A 632 -9.11 -11.68 -8.11
C ALA A 632 -9.36 -12.14 -9.57
N ALA A 633 -8.94 -11.36 -10.56
CA ALA A 633 -8.98 -11.76 -11.97
C ALA A 633 -8.00 -12.92 -12.24
N CYS A 634 -6.76 -12.85 -11.73
CA CYS A 634 -5.77 -13.90 -11.91
C CYS A 634 -6.17 -15.24 -11.26
N ILE A 635 -6.78 -15.26 -10.07
CA ILE A 635 -7.26 -16.53 -9.48
C ILE A 635 -8.47 -17.13 -10.19
N ASN A 636 -9.32 -16.31 -10.83
CA ASN A 636 -10.39 -16.80 -11.70
C ASN A 636 -9.85 -17.40 -13.00
N GLN A 637 -8.82 -16.77 -13.59
CA GLN A 637 -8.28 -17.14 -14.91
C GLN A 637 -7.25 -18.30 -14.84
N ARG A 638 -6.36 -18.29 -13.84
CA ARG A 638 -5.25 -19.23 -13.67
C ARG A 638 -5.08 -19.69 -12.21
N PRO A 639 -6.09 -20.34 -11.60
CA PRO A 639 -5.98 -20.88 -10.24
C PRO A 639 -4.88 -21.95 -10.10
N ASP A 640 -4.40 -22.51 -11.21
CA ASP A 640 -3.30 -23.48 -11.29
C ASP A 640 -1.91 -22.88 -10.97
N LEU A 641 -1.72 -21.56 -11.04
CA LEU A 641 -0.41 -20.92 -10.86
C LEU A 641 -0.06 -20.59 -9.41
N TYR A 642 -0.98 -20.75 -8.45
CA TYR A 642 -0.89 -20.06 -7.15
C TYR A 642 -1.10 -20.96 -5.92
N GLY A 643 -0.32 -20.68 -4.87
CA GLY A 643 -0.40 -21.31 -3.56
C GLY A 643 -1.47 -20.62 -2.73
N ALA A 644 -1.26 -19.32 -2.53
CA ALA A 644 -2.15 -18.40 -1.83
C ALA A 644 -2.32 -17.08 -2.61
N ALA A 645 -3.40 -16.37 -2.33
CA ALA A 645 -3.76 -15.11 -2.97
C ALA A 645 -4.33 -14.12 -1.93
N ILE A 646 -3.85 -12.88 -1.96
CA ILE A 646 -4.27 -11.83 -1.03
C ILE A 646 -4.74 -10.62 -1.85
N ALA A 647 -6.04 -10.31 -1.79
CA ALA A 647 -6.63 -9.15 -2.45
C ALA A 647 -7.10 -8.15 -1.39
N GLN A 648 -6.40 -7.02 -1.27
CA GLN A 648 -6.80 -5.95 -0.35
C GLN A 648 -7.65 -4.91 -1.08
N VAL A 649 -8.75 -4.49 -0.44
CA VAL A 649 -9.62 -3.37 -0.84
C VAL A 649 -9.96 -3.35 -2.34
N GLY A 650 -10.24 -4.54 -2.89
CA GLY A 650 -10.28 -4.77 -4.33
C GLY A 650 -11.57 -4.28 -5.01
N VAL A 651 -11.44 -3.74 -6.22
CA VAL A 651 -12.59 -3.42 -7.09
C VAL A 651 -13.03 -4.71 -7.80
N LEU A 652 -14.00 -5.44 -7.24
CA LEU A 652 -14.32 -6.81 -7.69
C LEU A 652 -15.62 -6.92 -8.52
N ASP A 653 -16.43 -5.85 -8.53
CA ASP A 653 -17.62 -5.71 -9.37
C ASP A 653 -17.39 -4.63 -10.43
N MET A 654 -16.92 -5.08 -11.60
CA MET A 654 -16.61 -4.20 -12.72
C MET A 654 -17.85 -3.75 -13.51
N LEU A 655 -19.05 -4.20 -13.11
CA LEU A 655 -20.31 -3.75 -13.70
C LEU A 655 -20.99 -2.65 -12.89
N ARG A 656 -20.60 -2.45 -11.62
CA ARG A 656 -21.26 -1.50 -10.71
C ARG A 656 -20.34 -0.51 -10.00
N PHE A 657 -19.02 -0.66 -10.03
CA PHE A 657 -18.07 0.22 -9.32
C PHE A 657 -18.33 1.73 -9.54
N HIS A 658 -18.76 2.13 -10.74
CA HIS A 658 -18.99 3.52 -11.12
C HIS A 658 -20.24 4.15 -10.47
N LYS A 659 -21.01 3.38 -9.70
CA LYS A 659 -22.25 3.79 -9.02
C LYS A 659 -22.04 4.20 -7.56
N PHE A 660 -20.82 4.11 -7.05
CA PHE A 660 -20.52 4.34 -5.63
C PHE A 660 -19.41 5.38 -5.45
N THR A 661 -19.52 6.18 -4.39
CA THR A 661 -18.53 7.19 -3.93
C THR A 661 -17.78 7.90 -5.06
N ILE A 662 -16.47 7.66 -5.22
CA ILE A 662 -15.62 8.24 -6.27
C ILE A 662 -15.36 7.27 -7.44
N GLY A 663 -15.97 6.08 -7.42
CA GLY A 663 -15.75 5.03 -8.42
C GLY A 663 -16.11 5.44 -9.85
N HIS A 664 -16.98 6.45 -10.03
CA HIS A 664 -17.25 7.06 -11.33
C HIS A 664 -15.99 7.65 -12.00
N ALA A 665 -14.98 8.02 -11.22
CA ALA A 665 -13.74 8.57 -11.76
C ALA A 665 -12.86 7.50 -12.45
N TRP A 666 -12.99 6.22 -12.08
CA TRP A 666 -12.14 5.15 -12.61
C TRP A 666 -12.55 4.68 -14.01
N THR A 667 -13.60 5.26 -14.59
CA THR A 667 -14.04 4.90 -15.95
C THR A 667 -13.03 5.29 -17.03
N THR A 668 -12.03 6.12 -16.71
CA THR A 668 -10.88 6.39 -17.58
C THR A 668 -9.91 5.19 -17.69
N ASP A 669 -9.81 4.35 -16.67
CA ASP A 669 -8.97 3.14 -16.67
C ASP A 669 -9.76 1.89 -17.11
N PHE A 670 -11.03 1.82 -16.70
CA PHE A 670 -11.88 0.63 -16.87
C PHE A 670 -12.97 0.74 -17.97
N GLY A 671 -13.31 1.92 -18.47
CA GLY A 671 -14.59 2.11 -19.19
C GLY A 671 -15.79 2.09 -18.22
N CYS A 672 -17.01 1.86 -18.72
CA CYS A 672 -18.24 1.88 -17.89
C CYS A 672 -19.31 0.93 -18.45
N SER A 673 -19.95 0.10 -17.62
CA SER A 673 -20.92 -0.93 -18.06
C SER A 673 -22.19 -0.37 -18.72
N GLU A 674 -22.49 0.91 -18.52
CA GLU A 674 -23.59 1.61 -19.19
C GLU A 674 -23.29 1.91 -20.67
N VAL A 675 -22.04 1.77 -21.11
CA VAL A 675 -21.64 1.83 -22.53
C VAL A 675 -21.58 0.40 -23.09
N PRO A 676 -22.28 0.09 -24.20
CA PRO A 676 -22.32 -1.28 -24.75
C PRO A 676 -20.93 -1.83 -25.11
N GLU A 677 -20.05 -0.97 -25.61
CA GLU A 677 -18.69 -1.29 -26.03
C GLU A 677 -17.80 -1.68 -24.84
N HIS A 678 -17.96 -0.98 -23.71
CA HIS A 678 -17.18 -1.24 -22.50
C HIS A 678 -17.72 -2.46 -21.76
N PHE A 679 -19.04 -2.63 -21.67
CA PHE A 679 -19.66 -3.83 -21.10
C PHE A 679 -19.13 -5.13 -21.72
N LYS A 680 -18.90 -5.14 -23.05
CA LYS A 680 -18.39 -6.31 -23.78
C LYS A 680 -17.04 -6.83 -23.26
N PHE A 681 -16.16 -5.97 -22.74
CA PHE A 681 -14.88 -6.40 -22.17
C PHE A 681 -14.88 -6.44 -20.64
N LEU A 682 -15.60 -5.53 -19.96
CA LEU A 682 -15.75 -5.53 -18.49
C LEU A 682 -16.27 -6.87 -17.97
N LYS A 683 -17.29 -7.44 -18.64
CA LYS A 683 -17.90 -8.71 -18.24
C LYS A 683 -16.97 -9.93 -18.35
N GLU A 684 -15.92 -9.87 -19.19
CA GLU A 684 -15.03 -11.01 -19.45
C GLU A 684 -13.96 -11.18 -18.36
N TYR A 685 -13.63 -10.10 -17.63
CA TYR A 685 -12.67 -10.15 -16.52
C TYR A 685 -13.25 -9.80 -15.15
N SER A 686 -14.47 -9.23 -15.06
CA SER A 686 -15.07 -8.83 -13.78
C SER A 686 -15.04 -9.99 -12.77
N PRO A 687 -14.37 -9.83 -11.61
CA PRO A 687 -14.15 -10.95 -10.69
C PRO A 687 -15.42 -11.66 -10.21
N ILE A 688 -16.44 -10.95 -9.69
CA ILE A 688 -17.66 -11.62 -9.19
C ILE A 688 -18.41 -12.39 -10.29
N HIS A 689 -18.30 -11.96 -11.55
CA HIS A 689 -19.01 -12.53 -12.69
C HIS A 689 -18.27 -13.70 -13.38
N ASN A 690 -17.02 -13.98 -12.97
CA ASN A 690 -16.17 -15.00 -13.59
C ASN A 690 -15.62 -16.06 -12.64
N ILE A 691 -16.13 -16.11 -11.40
CA ILE A 691 -15.94 -17.26 -10.52
C ILE A 691 -16.54 -18.50 -11.20
N ARG A 692 -15.72 -19.53 -11.40
CA ARG A 692 -16.12 -20.82 -12.01
C ARG A 692 -15.35 -21.95 -11.35
N ILE A 693 -16.00 -23.10 -11.16
CA ILE A 693 -15.35 -24.32 -10.67
C ILE A 693 -14.21 -24.71 -11.65
N PRO A 694 -12.96 -24.88 -11.18
CA PRO A 694 -11.84 -25.23 -12.05
C PRO A 694 -12.00 -26.63 -12.65
N LYS A 695 -11.30 -26.89 -13.76
CA LYS A 695 -11.33 -28.19 -14.45
C LYS A 695 -10.18 -29.09 -14.00
N GLY A 696 -10.40 -30.41 -14.04
CA GLY A 696 -9.37 -31.41 -13.78
C GLY A 696 -9.08 -31.59 -12.29
N ASP A 697 -7.83 -31.33 -11.89
CA ASP A 697 -7.35 -31.47 -10.50
C ASP A 697 -6.90 -30.12 -9.88
N VAL A 698 -7.36 -29.02 -10.49
CA VAL A 698 -7.11 -27.66 -10.00
C VAL A 698 -8.19 -27.27 -8.98
N GLN A 699 -7.80 -26.47 -7.97
CA GLN A 699 -8.69 -25.80 -7.02
C GLN A 699 -8.26 -24.33 -6.89
N TYR A 700 -9.09 -23.45 -6.33
CA TYR A 700 -8.68 -22.06 -6.09
C TYR A 700 -7.55 -22.01 -5.06
N PRO A 701 -6.57 -21.08 -5.19
CA PRO A 701 -5.56 -20.84 -4.17
C PRO A 701 -6.18 -20.42 -2.84
N SER A 702 -5.41 -20.55 -1.77
CA SER A 702 -5.81 -20.11 -0.44
C SER A 702 -6.03 -18.61 -0.48
N THR A 703 -7.28 -18.16 -0.45
CA THR A 703 -7.66 -16.79 -0.78
C THR A 703 -8.04 -16.03 0.48
N LEU A 704 -7.40 -14.88 0.70
CA LEU A 704 -7.77 -13.91 1.74
C LEU A 704 -8.10 -12.57 1.09
N LEU A 705 -9.35 -12.13 1.25
CA LEU A 705 -9.74 -10.74 1.01
C LEU A 705 -9.49 -9.94 2.30
N VAL A 706 -9.04 -8.69 2.18
CA VAL A 706 -9.00 -7.76 3.32
C VAL A 706 -9.64 -6.44 2.91
N THR A 707 -10.63 -5.97 3.65
CA THR A 707 -11.27 -4.66 3.49
C THR A 707 -11.57 -4.08 4.87
N ALA A 708 -12.20 -2.91 4.93
CA ALA A 708 -12.54 -2.28 6.20
C ALA A 708 -13.83 -1.45 6.10
N ASP A 709 -14.54 -1.31 7.22
CA ASP A 709 -15.90 -0.77 7.29
C ASP A 709 -16.08 0.69 6.83
N HIS A 710 -15.02 1.52 6.86
CA HIS A 710 -15.02 2.91 6.40
C HIS A 710 -14.22 3.10 5.08
N ASP A 711 -14.12 2.06 4.21
CA ASP A 711 -13.49 2.19 2.90
C ASP A 711 -14.42 2.85 1.87
N ASP A 712 -14.56 4.17 1.96
CA ASP A 712 -15.29 4.99 1.00
C ASP A 712 -14.51 5.25 -0.31
N ARG A 713 -13.27 4.78 -0.44
CA ARG A 713 -12.57 4.74 -1.73
C ARG A 713 -13.06 3.55 -2.55
N VAL A 714 -12.95 2.33 -2.03
CA VAL A 714 -13.41 1.10 -2.68
C VAL A 714 -14.37 0.37 -1.75
N VAL A 715 -15.64 0.76 -1.85
CA VAL A 715 -16.76 0.30 -1.01
C VAL A 715 -16.73 -1.21 -0.71
N PRO A 716 -16.82 -1.64 0.57
CA PRO A 716 -16.57 -3.03 0.98
C PRO A 716 -17.44 -4.08 0.31
N LEU A 717 -18.63 -3.68 -0.19
CA LEU A 717 -19.54 -4.50 -1.00
C LEU A 717 -18.83 -5.27 -2.12
N HIS A 718 -17.75 -4.74 -2.69
CA HIS A 718 -16.95 -5.46 -3.69
C HIS A 718 -16.36 -6.76 -3.13
N SER A 719 -15.76 -6.69 -1.94
CA SER A 719 -15.18 -7.86 -1.27
C SER A 719 -16.27 -8.79 -0.70
N LEU A 720 -17.34 -8.21 -0.14
CA LEU A 720 -18.47 -8.96 0.43
C LEU A 720 -19.23 -9.79 -0.62
N LYS A 721 -19.52 -9.23 -1.79
CA LYS A 721 -20.18 -9.93 -2.89
C LYS A 721 -19.27 -11.02 -3.51
N PHE A 722 -17.97 -10.74 -3.64
CA PHE A 722 -17.02 -11.72 -4.18
C PHE A 722 -16.83 -12.93 -3.26
N ILE A 723 -16.66 -12.72 -1.95
CA ILE A 723 -16.51 -13.85 -1.03
C ILE A 723 -17.79 -14.69 -0.94
N ALA A 724 -18.97 -14.06 -1.02
CA ALA A 724 -20.26 -14.75 -1.04
C ALA A 724 -20.41 -15.67 -2.28
N GLU A 725 -20.16 -15.19 -3.50
CA GLU A 725 -20.24 -16.03 -4.71
C GLU A 725 -19.11 -17.07 -4.77
N LEU A 726 -17.91 -16.75 -4.26
CA LEU A 726 -16.76 -17.67 -4.25
C LEU A 726 -17.00 -18.84 -3.29
N GLN A 727 -17.40 -18.56 -2.05
CA GLN A 727 -17.77 -19.60 -1.09
C GLN A 727 -19.01 -20.38 -1.56
N HIS A 728 -20.03 -19.71 -2.13
CA HIS A 728 -21.21 -20.38 -2.67
C HIS A 728 -20.87 -21.36 -3.81
N THR A 729 -20.04 -20.94 -4.76
CA THR A 729 -19.63 -21.76 -5.91
C THR A 729 -18.84 -22.99 -5.49
N MET A 730 -18.03 -22.87 -4.43
CA MET A 730 -17.12 -23.95 -4.00
C MET A 730 -17.66 -24.82 -2.85
N LYS A 731 -18.79 -24.48 -2.22
CA LYS A 731 -19.31 -25.16 -1.00
C LYS A 731 -19.48 -26.68 -1.11
N ASP A 732 -19.83 -27.17 -2.30
CA ASP A 732 -20.05 -28.60 -2.58
C ASP A 732 -18.84 -29.28 -3.25
N GLN A 733 -17.74 -28.55 -3.47
CA GLN A 733 -16.56 -29.05 -4.18
C GLN A 733 -15.59 -29.72 -3.20
N GLU A 734 -15.62 -31.05 -3.13
CA GLU A 734 -14.71 -31.83 -2.25
C GLU A 734 -13.21 -31.57 -2.50
N LYS A 735 -12.86 -31.09 -3.71
CA LYS A 735 -11.48 -30.71 -4.07
C LYS A 735 -11.04 -29.35 -3.51
N GLN A 736 -11.95 -28.47 -3.09
CA GLN A 736 -11.60 -27.16 -2.54
C GLN A 736 -11.26 -27.33 -1.05
N THR A 737 -10.00 -27.69 -0.78
CA THR A 737 -9.46 -27.84 0.57
C THR A 737 -8.74 -26.57 1.06
N LYS A 738 -8.24 -25.74 0.15
CA LYS A 738 -7.63 -24.44 0.47
C LYS A 738 -8.69 -23.43 0.97
N PRO A 739 -8.43 -22.66 2.04
CA PRO A 739 -9.39 -21.73 2.63
C PRO A 739 -9.74 -20.56 1.72
N LEU A 740 -10.99 -20.10 1.80
CA LEU A 740 -11.54 -18.97 1.06
C LEU A 740 -12.17 -18.00 2.07
N MET A 741 -11.44 -16.95 2.44
CA MET A 741 -11.73 -16.11 3.60
C MET A 741 -11.75 -14.61 3.26
N ILE A 742 -12.45 -13.84 4.08
CA ILE A 742 -12.37 -12.38 4.15
C ILE A 742 -12.04 -11.95 5.58
N LYS A 743 -11.29 -10.87 5.75
CA LYS A 743 -11.27 -10.08 6.97
C LYS A 743 -11.80 -8.67 6.68
N VAL A 744 -12.76 -8.23 7.49
CA VAL A 744 -13.25 -6.84 7.50
C VAL A 744 -12.75 -6.21 8.79
N ASP A 745 -11.84 -5.23 8.68
CA ASP A 745 -11.38 -4.45 9.83
C ASP A 745 -12.39 -3.34 10.19
N THR A 746 -12.43 -2.94 11.46
CA THR A 746 -13.37 -1.90 11.96
C THR A 746 -12.66 -0.61 12.35
N LYS A 747 -13.29 0.54 12.11
CA LYS A 747 -12.64 1.87 12.15
C LYS A 747 -11.40 1.95 11.26
N ALA A 748 -11.49 1.44 10.05
CA ALA A 748 -10.45 1.60 9.03
C ALA A 748 -11.10 1.80 7.65
N GLY A 749 -10.38 2.49 6.77
CA GLY A 749 -10.73 2.63 5.36
C GLY A 749 -9.60 2.13 4.46
N HIS A 750 -9.50 2.71 3.26
CA HIS A 750 -8.69 2.19 2.16
C HIS A 750 -7.24 1.88 2.55
N GLY A 751 -6.59 2.78 3.28
CA GLY A 751 -5.24 2.60 3.80
C GLY A 751 -4.56 3.89 4.24
N SER A 752 -4.91 5.02 3.62
CA SER A 752 -4.48 6.37 4.04
C SER A 752 -4.76 6.59 5.53
N GLY A 753 -3.76 7.04 6.27
CA GLY A 753 -3.91 7.35 7.70
C GLY A 753 -4.16 6.14 8.63
N LYS A 754 -4.15 4.89 8.13
CA LYS A 754 -4.33 3.69 8.97
C LYS A 754 -3.23 3.65 10.04
N PRO A 755 -3.57 3.61 11.35
CA PRO A 755 -2.58 3.75 12.41
C PRO A 755 -1.59 2.58 12.46
N THR A 756 -0.36 2.85 12.92
CA THR A 756 0.75 1.88 12.99
C THR A 756 0.36 0.56 13.66
N ALA A 757 -0.41 0.57 14.75
CA ALA A 757 -0.88 -0.66 15.38
C ALA A 757 -1.77 -1.52 14.44
N LYS A 758 -2.69 -0.89 13.69
CA LYS A 758 -3.50 -1.57 12.67
C LYS A 758 -2.65 -2.03 11.48
N MET A 759 -1.67 -1.25 11.03
CA MET A 759 -0.76 -1.66 9.96
C MET A 759 0.10 -2.87 10.35
N ILE A 760 0.58 -2.93 11.60
CA ILE A 760 1.33 -4.09 12.13
C ILE A 760 0.40 -5.30 12.27
N GLN A 761 -0.81 -5.11 12.79
CA GLN A 761 -1.82 -6.18 12.91
C GLN A 761 -2.18 -6.77 11.55
N GLU A 762 -2.44 -5.92 10.54
CA GLU A 762 -2.76 -6.33 9.18
C GLU A 762 -1.62 -7.14 8.54
N HIS A 763 -0.38 -6.66 8.60
CA HIS A 763 0.77 -7.41 8.08
C HIS A 763 1.02 -8.72 8.85
N THR A 764 0.78 -8.71 10.16
CA THR A 764 0.82 -9.93 10.99
C THR A 764 -0.23 -10.93 10.51
N ASP A 765 -1.46 -10.47 10.25
CA ASP A 765 -2.55 -11.30 9.73
C ASP A 765 -2.23 -11.88 8.34
N LEU A 766 -1.67 -11.06 7.43
CA LEU A 766 -1.24 -11.52 6.10
C LEU A 766 -0.16 -12.61 6.19
N TYR A 767 0.88 -12.43 7.02
CA TYR A 767 1.91 -13.46 7.17
C TYR A 767 1.42 -14.68 7.95
N CYS A 768 0.56 -14.52 8.97
CA CYS A 768 -0.10 -15.66 9.63
C CYS A 768 -0.90 -16.50 8.63
N PHE A 769 -1.63 -15.86 7.71
CA PHE A 769 -2.35 -16.55 6.63
C PHE A 769 -1.37 -17.27 5.67
N ILE A 770 -0.31 -16.60 5.21
CA ILE A 770 0.70 -17.20 4.31
C ILE A 770 1.39 -18.41 4.98
N MET A 771 1.84 -18.28 6.22
CA MET A 771 2.51 -19.38 6.94
C MET A 771 1.60 -20.59 7.10
N LYS A 772 0.33 -20.39 7.45
CA LYS A 772 -0.64 -21.49 7.62
C LYS A 772 -1.12 -22.11 6.31
N THR A 773 -1.04 -21.39 5.19
CA THR A 773 -1.55 -21.87 3.89
C THR A 773 -0.46 -22.43 2.98
N LEU A 774 0.81 -22.05 3.19
CA LEU A 774 1.97 -22.62 2.49
C LEU A 774 2.84 -23.52 3.39
N GLU A 775 2.38 -23.82 4.61
CA GLU A 775 3.07 -24.64 5.63
C GLU A 775 4.50 -24.16 5.96
N LEU A 776 4.70 -22.83 6.10
CA LEU A 776 6.02 -22.24 6.36
C LEU A 776 6.41 -22.33 7.83
N THR A 777 7.69 -22.64 8.09
CA THR A 777 8.32 -22.58 9.42
C THR A 777 9.06 -21.27 9.64
N TRP A 778 9.05 -20.76 10.87
CA TRP A 778 9.90 -19.64 11.25
C TRP A 778 11.37 -20.06 11.38
N HIS A 779 12.27 -19.21 10.92
CA HIS A 779 13.72 -19.36 11.02
C HIS A 779 14.30 -18.32 11.98
N ASP A 780 14.65 -18.75 13.19
CA ASP A 780 15.44 -17.92 14.11
C ASP A 780 16.87 -17.73 13.58
N SER A 781 17.34 -16.48 13.58
CA SER A 781 18.55 -16.00 12.88
C SER A 781 19.70 -15.59 13.81
#